data_AF-A0A9D1E2X0-F1
#
_entry.id   AF-A0A9D1E2X0-F1
#
_cell.length_a   1.000
_cell.length_b   1.000
_cell.length_c   1.000
_cell.angle_alpha   90.00
_cell.angle_beta   90.00
_cell.angle_gamma   90.00
#
_symmetry.space_group_name_H-M   'P 1'
#
loop_
_entity.id
_entity.type
_entity.pdbx_description
1 polymer ?
#
loop_
_entity_poly.entity_id
_entity_poly.type
_entity_poly.pdbx_seq_one_letter_code
_entity_poly.pdbx_strand_id
1 'polypeptide(L)'
;MKKVFTASLIICFVLLASSVFGLVAVYSTAYAEGEYIRDVTVRDISVTAGDKTINYIYSDPVDYYEDSASGYLNAYEIRYENVGATDSVMYTPLYPDTTTGRIGNVVEYVCEPSGSTFTVTKINANGDGTTYIPVGGFVLSLRKDMYADFAEIGDTVTLGGNKVTIATKAVESSAHRVVVDNTNTTRSSPMVVYYDYQFGSKTGTNVFGTEMTCKYDFDLNTFVVTSFRNFGMGDDSGSDIPDNSFVLSAYGEGFRQLLVRDELFSVNDHVKMVGFDFIRFGGTVYGEYDFVNPTPQQNPAGMETETSPFPAYRGENQTIIYKYGWSYNGSVGTGTNIYGYEAAVDANGVVVEMNVNVSKIPENGYVISGHGAGRDFIRSNIVLGATVQLDEENKTYSISTTLNSYYENLVLSVNSAVNNAQSKMNMLYDLDTDLLNSCIEQVQVELQSLQVVKEDIEAALEEEGLTPERRLSLLMHYNDSQLQIERLRQQLITASAESRPVSARAVWHRPVEMTYEAIEQNISTYHEIGINLVFVETLYNGYSTFRSDVADFPYNSKLSESYANGDIVYNDYLSAFAACCAEYGIEVHAWVENFYVGTLNTVEVIQNHPDWLLYNDDGTIYQRNEGGAYIFIDPANKEVQDTLIAYYNDLFEKVPQVVGLNLDYIRYPVSDFAEDTGYTMAAMKGFYEQKGLTFSAAQLADREKMANKFRQLFDIQYMGSQQTVDANYNEWVQYRTDVVTEFVRRIKNEVKDTKNIMLSTAVFASLSESKDAKKQDWQSWFTNGWIDIATPMAYYNDASDVLTRVNEMILLAGNNCYYYSGLATSYSGLPAWQNKEHIEASYSAGANGYVIFCSTQIIGHDDVQQALLSGVNSKQAVLPHASVDKVLKGYFDDIIDKAQRIYIPAGGMTTEQRQQLAETFAEIQQMTASSAVDIFKIQQAVKEAVSSASSFAKGYSRQRITEQLNQLIDLLDTKISLQLIADGDWNPEEDNRRPTVTEDGIIANPPITEPDDKPIQPDDEPTPPEQPNNTLAVVLGVTGGVVVIAGAVVAVVLIKRKKC
;
A
#
# COMPACT_ATOMS: atom_id res chain seq x y z
N MET A 1 42.03 15.99 3.68
CA MET A 1 40.78 15.34 4.14
C MET A 1 39.59 16.32 4.18
N LYS A 2 39.33 17.05 3.08
CA LYS A 2 38.20 17.99 2.95
C LYS A 2 37.70 18.10 1.48
N LYS A 3 38.02 17.11 0.64
CA LYS A 3 37.68 17.12 -0.81
C LYS A 3 37.16 15.79 -1.36
N VAL A 4 36.91 14.79 -0.51
CA VAL A 4 36.35 13.48 -0.93
C VAL A 4 35.00 13.19 -0.27
N PHE A 5 34.71 13.83 0.88
CA PHE A 5 33.42 13.73 1.56
C PHE A 5 32.28 14.50 0.90
N THR A 6 32.58 15.34 -0.10
CA THR A 6 31.56 16.09 -0.85
C THR A 6 31.01 15.32 -2.05
N ALA A 7 31.59 14.18 -2.44
CA ALA A 7 31.10 13.39 -3.57
C ALA A 7 30.05 12.34 -3.16
N SER A 8 30.19 11.74 -1.97
CA SER A 8 29.27 10.68 -1.51
C SER A 8 27.95 11.23 -0.95
N LEU A 9 27.94 12.42 -0.36
CA LEU A 9 26.68 13.04 0.11
C LEU A 9 25.84 13.60 -1.05
N ILE A 10 26.48 13.99 -2.16
CA ILE A 10 25.78 14.50 -3.35
C ILE A 10 25.13 13.34 -4.14
N ILE A 11 25.65 12.11 -4.05
CA ILE A 11 25.07 10.95 -4.76
C ILE A 11 23.90 10.34 -3.97
N CYS A 12 23.94 10.31 -2.63
CA CYS A 12 22.79 9.87 -1.83
C CYS A 12 21.60 10.85 -1.91
N PHE A 13 21.85 12.15 -2.02
CA PHE A 13 20.77 13.12 -2.24
C PHE A 13 20.17 13.02 -3.64
N VAL A 14 20.93 12.59 -4.65
CA VAL A 14 20.41 12.36 -6.01
C VAL A 14 19.55 11.09 -6.09
N LEU A 15 19.76 10.10 -5.22
CA LEU A 15 18.99 8.84 -5.21
C LEU A 15 17.70 8.90 -4.38
N LEU A 16 17.69 9.64 -3.26
CA LEU A 16 16.44 9.99 -2.55
C LEU A 16 15.65 11.07 -3.30
N ALA A 17 16.33 11.99 -4.00
CA ALA A 17 15.67 12.88 -4.93
C ALA A 17 15.05 12.10 -6.11
N SER A 18 15.63 11.02 -6.62
CA SER A 18 15.00 10.28 -7.74
C SER A 18 13.72 9.50 -7.40
N SER A 19 13.39 9.32 -6.12
CA SER A 19 12.09 8.74 -5.70
C SER A 19 11.05 9.78 -5.28
N VAL A 20 11.46 11.04 -5.05
CA VAL A 20 10.55 12.16 -4.67
C VAL A 20 10.45 13.25 -5.77
N PHE A 21 11.46 13.39 -6.63
CA PHE A 21 11.42 14.24 -7.83
C PHE A 21 10.71 13.59 -9.03
N GLY A 22 10.18 12.37 -8.88
CA GLY A 22 9.17 11.82 -9.79
C GLY A 22 7.85 12.61 -9.79
N LEU A 23 7.64 13.52 -8.84
CA LEU A 23 6.37 14.25 -8.68
C LEU A 23 6.46 15.78 -8.77
N VAL A 24 7.65 16.40 -8.78
CA VAL A 24 7.77 17.87 -8.87
C VAL A 24 8.41 18.37 -10.19
N ALA A 25 8.93 17.46 -11.03
CA ALA A 25 9.31 17.78 -12.42
C ALA A 25 8.25 17.35 -13.46
N VAL A 26 7.07 16.86 -13.03
CA VAL A 26 6.05 16.27 -13.92
C VAL A 26 4.79 17.12 -14.07
N TYR A 27 4.62 18.19 -13.29
CA TYR A 27 3.49 19.12 -13.50
C TYR A 27 3.69 20.14 -14.64
N SER A 28 4.74 20.00 -15.45
CA SER A 28 4.93 20.83 -16.65
C SER A 28 5.11 20.05 -17.96
N THR A 29 4.87 18.72 -17.99
CA THR A 29 5.00 17.94 -19.24
C THR A 29 3.85 16.98 -19.57
N ALA A 30 2.75 16.95 -18.81
CA ALA A 30 1.64 16.03 -19.07
C ALA A 30 0.35 16.67 -19.65
N TYR A 31 0.35 17.97 -19.91
CA TYR A 31 -0.57 18.58 -20.88
C TYR A 31 0.18 18.79 -22.17
N ALA A 32 0.37 17.72 -22.93
CA ALA A 32 0.78 17.84 -24.31
C ALA A 32 -0.44 18.34 -25.10
N GLU A 33 -0.86 19.59 -24.88
CA GLU A 33 -1.88 20.22 -25.69
C GLU A 33 -1.27 20.60 -27.04
N GLY A 34 -1.92 20.18 -28.12
CA GLY A 34 -1.48 20.47 -29.47
C GLY A 34 -1.65 19.31 -30.44
N GLU A 35 -1.15 19.55 -31.64
CA GLU A 35 -1.14 18.60 -32.75
C GLU A 35 0.15 17.77 -32.74
N TYR A 36 0.00 16.46 -32.81
CA TYR A 36 1.10 15.50 -32.80
C TYR A 36 1.02 14.57 -33.99
N ILE A 37 2.19 14.24 -34.54
CA ILE A 37 2.33 13.31 -35.66
C ILE A 37 3.41 12.30 -35.27
N ARG A 38 3.02 11.04 -35.12
CA ARG A 38 3.95 9.92 -35.00
C ARG A 38 4.14 9.29 -36.37
N ASP A 39 5.22 9.66 -37.02
CA ASP A 39 5.68 9.04 -38.26
C ASP A 39 6.46 7.75 -37.93
N VAL A 40 5.98 6.61 -38.43
CA VAL A 40 6.64 5.30 -38.28
C VAL A 40 7.43 4.90 -39.53
N THR A 41 7.43 5.74 -40.56
CA THR A 41 8.10 5.49 -41.84
C THR A 41 9.61 5.60 -41.69
N VAL A 42 10.33 4.50 -41.89
CA VAL A 42 11.81 4.52 -41.99
C VAL A 42 12.18 4.52 -43.47
N ARG A 43 12.92 5.53 -43.92
CA ARG A 43 13.40 5.65 -45.32
C ARG A 43 14.85 5.18 -45.46
N ASP A 44 15.31 4.98 -46.69
CA ASP A 44 16.68 4.54 -47.01
C ASP A 44 17.07 3.17 -46.44
N ILE A 45 16.11 2.23 -46.45
CA ILE A 45 16.34 0.83 -46.12
C ILE A 45 16.94 0.13 -47.35
N SER A 46 17.86 -0.80 -47.11
CA SER A 46 18.29 -1.76 -48.12
C SER A 46 17.99 -3.19 -47.71
N VAL A 47 17.61 -4.02 -48.68
CA VAL A 47 17.29 -5.44 -48.47
C VAL A 47 18.14 -6.28 -49.40
N THR A 48 18.85 -7.27 -48.86
CA THR A 48 19.72 -8.17 -49.62
C THR A 48 19.27 -9.62 -49.47
N ALA A 49 19.10 -10.30 -50.60
CA ALA A 49 18.84 -11.74 -50.70
C ALA A 49 19.86 -12.35 -51.67
N GLY A 50 20.73 -13.24 -51.18
CA GLY A 50 21.84 -13.78 -51.96
C GLY A 50 22.79 -12.68 -52.48
N ASP A 51 22.93 -12.57 -53.79
CA ASP A 51 23.75 -11.56 -54.48
C ASP A 51 22.95 -10.33 -54.96
N LYS A 52 21.64 -10.27 -54.66
CA LYS A 52 20.74 -9.19 -55.09
C LYS A 52 20.46 -8.24 -53.93
N THR A 53 20.60 -6.95 -54.17
CA THR A 53 20.29 -5.89 -53.20
C THR A 53 19.36 -4.85 -53.81
N ILE A 54 18.33 -4.47 -53.07
CA ILE A 54 17.45 -3.34 -53.37
C ILE A 54 17.73 -2.25 -52.32
N ASN A 55 17.84 -1.01 -52.77
CA ASN A 55 18.09 0.16 -51.94
C ASN A 55 16.91 1.13 -52.03
N TYR A 56 16.89 2.12 -51.14
CA TYR A 56 15.88 3.20 -51.11
C TYR A 56 14.46 2.70 -50.87
N ILE A 57 14.32 1.65 -50.05
CA ILE A 57 13.03 1.15 -49.56
C ILE A 57 12.60 2.05 -48.40
N TYR A 58 11.29 2.29 -48.28
CA TYR A 58 10.69 2.87 -47.08
C TYR A 58 9.75 1.88 -46.40
N SER A 59 9.68 1.93 -45.05
CA SER A 59 8.77 1.10 -44.28
C SER A 59 7.44 1.78 -44.00
N ASP A 60 6.39 1.01 -43.78
CA ASP A 60 5.14 1.42 -43.11
C ASP A 60 4.66 2.84 -43.47
N PRO A 61 4.14 3.04 -44.71
CA PRO A 61 3.72 4.35 -45.21
C PRO A 61 2.44 4.83 -44.51
N VAL A 62 2.56 5.19 -43.24
CA VAL A 62 1.49 5.62 -42.36
C VAL A 62 2.05 6.54 -41.29
N ASP A 63 1.26 7.53 -40.91
CA ASP A 63 1.51 8.33 -39.72
C ASP A 63 0.24 8.40 -38.85
N TYR A 64 0.46 8.61 -37.55
CA TYR A 64 -0.60 8.68 -36.55
C TYR A 64 -0.73 10.13 -36.09
N TYR A 65 -1.85 10.77 -36.44
CA TYR A 65 -2.16 12.15 -36.05
C TYR A 65 -3.14 12.22 -34.89
N GLU A 66 -2.82 13.04 -33.90
CA GLU A 66 -3.75 13.42 -32.83
C GLU A 66 -3.67 14.92 -32.55
N ASP A 67 -4.82 15.50 -32.17
CA ASP A 67 -4.95 16.84 -31.59
C ASP A 67 -5.60 16.68 -30.21
N SER A 68 -4.88 17.08 -29.17
CA SER A 68 -5.39 17.03 -27.81
C SER A 68 -5.43 18.41 -27.19
N ALA A 69 -6.55 18.76 -26.56
CA ALA A 69 -6.70 19.99 -25.79
C ALA A 69 -7.77 19.84 -24.72
N SER A 70 -7.62 20.57 -23.60
CA SER A 70 -8.58 20.56 -22.49
C SER A 70 -8.82 19.17 -21.88
N GLY A 71 -7.83 18.27 -21.94
CA GLY A 71 -7.94 16.91 -21.41
C GLY A 71 -8.72 15.93 -22.30
N TYR A 72 -8.97 16.27 -23.56
CA TYR A 72 -9.62 15.38 -24.54
C TYR A 72 -8.78 15.25 -25.82
N LEU A 73 -8.95 14.13 -26.52
CA LEU A 73 -8.54 14.00 -27.93
C LEU A 73 -9.64 14.62 -28.80
N ASN A 74 -9.40 15.81 -29.36
CA ASN A 74 -10.36 16.56 -30.16
C ASN A 74 -10.41 16.10 -31.61
N ALA A 75 -9.27 15.66 -32.13
CA ALA A 75 -9.16 15.01 -33.42
C ALA A 75 -8.10 13.92 -33.35
N TYR A 76 -8.28 12.87 -34.13
CA TYR A 76 -7.31 11.81 -34.31
C TYR A 76 -7.59 11.13 -35.65
N GLU A 77 -6.54 10.68 -36.30
CA GLU A 77 -6.62 10.01 -37.61
C GLU A 77 -5.37 9.15 -37.84
N ILE A 78 -5.57 7.95 -38.37
CA ILE A 78 -4.51 7.16 -38.99
C ILE A 78 -4.41 7.54 -40.47
N ARG A 79 -3.29 8.17 -40.86
CA ARG A 79 -3.09 8.73 -42.20
C ARG A 79 -2.16 7.85 -43.02
N TYR A 80 -2.71 7.20 -44.03
CA TYR A 80 -1.96 6.36 -44.94
C TYR A 80 -1.30 7.19 -46.05
N GLU A 81 0.01 7.03 -46.29
CA GLU A 81 0.67 7.66 -47.43
C GLU A 81 0.25 6.97 -48.75
N ASN A 82 0.20 7.74 -49.83
CA ASN A 82 -0.16 7.21 -51.14
C ASN A 82 1.01 6.42 -51.75
N VAL A 83 0.90 5.09 -51.75
CA VAL A 83 1.92 4.19 -52.30
C VAL A 83 1.68 3.94 -53.79
N GLY A 84 2.64 4.33 -54.62
CA GLY A 84 2.60 4.10 -56.06
C GLY A 84 2.85 2.64 -56.44
N ALA A 85 2.36 2.23 -57.62
CA ALA A 85 2.59 0.89 -58.16
C ALA A 85 4.08 0.58 -58.49
N THR A 86 4.94 1.59 -58.46
CA THR A 86 6.38 1.47 -58.73
C THR A 86 7.25 1.46 -57.48
N ASP A 87 6.67 1.73 -56.31
CA ASP A 87 7.45 1.94 -55.09
C ASP A 87 7.93 0.61 -54.52
N SER A 88 9.05 0.63 -53.79
CA SER A 88 9.52 -0.53 -53.04
C SER A 88 9.26 -0.25 -51.56
N VAL A 89 8.36 -1.04 -50.97
CA VAL A 89 7.83 -0.79 -49.62
C VAL A 89 8.06 -2.01 -48.75
N MET A 90 8.44 -1.78 -47.51
CA MET A 90 8.50 -2.79 -46.47
C MET A 90 7.34 -2.59 -45.50
N TYR A 91 6.47 -3.58 -45.37
CA TYR A 91 5.41 -3.56 -44.36
C TYR A 91 5.87 -4.37 -43.16
N THR A 92 5.95 -3.74 -41.99
CA THR A 92 6.28 -4.33 -40.70
C THR A 92 5.04 -4.34 -39.80
N PRO A 93 5.09 -4.96 -38.62
CA PRO A 93 3.94 -4.96 -37.72
C PRO A 93 3.57 -3.60 -37.13
N LEU A 94 4.37 -2.55 -37.34
CA LEU A 94 3.99 -1.18 -36.99
C LEU A 94 2.93 -0.60 -37.93
N TYR A 95 2.71 -1.20 -39.09
CA TYR A 95 1.57 -0.89 -39.96
C TYR A 95 0.26 -1.34 -39.29
N PRO A 96 -0.79 -0.50 -39.26
CA PRO A 96 -2.00 -0.75 -38.48
C PRO A 96 -2.85 -1.90 -39.03
N ASP A 97 -2.73 -2.20 -40.33
CA ASP A 97 -3.47 -3.30 -40.96
C ASP A 97 -2.66 -4.59 -40.89
N THR A 98 -3.38 -5.70 -40.73
CA THR A 98 -2.79 -7.04 -40.69
C THR A 98 -2.27 -7.50 -42.07
N THR A 99 -2.71 -6.86 -43.15
CA THR A 99 -2.31 -7.14 -44.54
C THR A 99 -1.78 -5.89 -45.24
N THR A 100 -0.96 -6.06 -46.27
CA THR A 100 -0.35 -4.92 -47.00
C THR A 100 -1.34 -4.01 -47.71
N GLY A 101 -2.55 -4.51 -48.05
CA GLY A 101 -3.55 -3.77 -48.81
C GLY A 101 -3.13 -3.43 -50.25
N ARG A 102 -1.95 -3.89 -50.69
CA ARG A 102 -1.35 -3.44 -51.94
C ARG A 102 -1.82 -4.24 -53.14
N ILE A 103 -2.51 -3.56 -54.05
CA ILE A 103 -3.10 -4.16 -55.25
C ILE A 103 -2.35 -3.83 -56.54
N GLY A 104 -2.36 -4.74 -57.53
CA GLY A 104 -1.87 -4.48 -58.89
C GLY A 104 -0.55 -5.19 -59.25
N ASN A 105 0.35 -4.50 -59.96
CA ASN A 105 1.57 -5.09 -60.53
C ASN A 105 2.72 -5.21 -59.51
N VAL A 106 2.45 -5.89 -58.40
CA VAL A 106 3.39 -6.08 -57.30
C VAL A 106 3.65 -7.56 -57.02
N VAL A 107 4.82 -7.83 -56.47
CA VAL A 107 5.21 -9.14 -55.92
C VAL A 107 5.64 -8.91 -54.48
N GLU A 108 5.14 -9.75 -53.59
CA GLU A 108 5.29 -9.58 -52.14
C GLU A 108 6.01 -10.80 -51.56
N TYR A 109 7.15 -10.55 -50.94
CA TYR A 109 7.97 -11.55 -50.27
C TYR A 109 7.72 -11.48 -48.77
N VAL A 110 7.14 -12.53 -48.20
CA VAL A 110 6.93 -12.65 -46.76
C VAL A 110 8.22 -13.16 -46.15
N CYS A 111 8.80 -12.35 -45.27
CA CYS A 111 10.08 -12.61 -44.61
C CYS A 111 9.84 -12.83 -43.12
N GLU A 112 10.10 -14.04 -42.63
CA GLU A 112 9.94 -14.40 -41.21
C GLU A 112 11.31 -14.51 -40.52
N PRO A 113 11.38 -14.31 -39.19
CA PRO A 113 12.65 -14.29 -38.47
C PRO A 113 13.32 -15.67 -38.45
N SER A 114 14.64 -15.69 -38.66
CA SER A 114 15.51 -16.88 -38.62
C SER A 114 16.85 -16.50 -37.99
N GLY A 115 16.95 -16.69 -36.67
CA GLY A 115 18.09 -16.23 -35.87
C GLY A 115 18.26 -14.71 -35.93
N SER A 116 19.43 -14.23 -36.35
CA SER A 116 19.71 -12.80 -36.56
C SER A 116 19.36 -12.29 -37.97
N THR A 117 18.70 -13.11 -38.78
CA THR A 117 18.35 -12.83 -40.18
C THR A 117 16.88 -13.12 -40.43
N PHE A 118 16.42 -12.99 -41.67
CA PHE A 118 15.06 -13.36 -42.07
C PHE A 118 15.11 -14.40 -43.19
N THR A 119 14.06 -15.18 -43.35
CA THR A 119 13.93 -16.16 -44.43
C THR A 119 12.64 -15.90 -45.20
N VAL A 120 12.69 -15.97 -46.53
CA VAL A 120 11.49 -15.89 -47.37
C VAL A 120 10.66 -17.16 -47.17
N THR A 121 9.47 -17.05 -46.60
CA THR A 121 8.57 -18.19 -46.34
C THR A 121 7.44 -18.29 -47.35
N LYS A 122 7.05 -17.17 -47.96
CA LYS A 122 5.97 -17.11 -48.95
C LYS A 122 6.21 -16.00 -49.97
N ILE A 123 5.78 -16.22 -51.20
CA ILE A 123 5.79 -15.22 -52.27
C ILE A 123 4.36 -15.09 -52.81
N ASN A 124 3.78 -13.89 -52.73
CA ASN A 124 2.50 -13.56 -53.36
C ASN A 124 2.73 -12.67 -54.58
N ALA A 125 2.47 -13.20 -55.77
CA ALA A 125 2.61 -12.47 -57.03
C ALA A 125 1.26 -12.01 -57.61
N ASN A 126 0.15 -12.14 -56.88
CA ASN A 126 -1.18 -11.80 -57.38
C ASN A 126 -1.47 -10.30 -57.28
N GLY A 127 -0.85 -9.59 -56.33
CA GLY A 127 -1.15 -8.19 -56.05
C GLY A 127 -2.63 -8.01 -55.69
N ASP A 128 -3.12 -8.83 -54.77
CA ASP A 128 -4.52 -8.84 -54.30
C ASP A 128 -4.70 -8.09 -52.98
N GLY A 129 -3.61 -7.58 -52.39
CA GLY A 129 -3.60 -6.87 -51.11
C GLY A 129 -3.80 -7.75 -49.88
N THR A 130 -3.88 -9.08 -50.03
CA THR A 130 -4.23 -10.00 -48.95
C THR A 130 -3.03 -10.58 -48.21
N THR A 131 -1.82 -10.13 -48.53
CA THR A 131 -0.60 -10.67 -47.93
C THR A 131 -0.51 -10.24 -46.47
N TYR A 132 -0.66 -11.20 -45.56
CA TYR A 132 -0.48 -11.01 -44.12
C TYR A 132 0.95 -10.57 -43.80
N ILE A 133 1.06 -9.58 -42.92
CA ILE A 133 2.33 -9.05 -42.44
C ILE A 133 2.73 -9.79 -41.15
N PRO A 134 3.77 -10.63 -41.16
CA PRO A 134 4.08 -11.48 -40.01
C PRO A 134 4.61 -10.65 -38.84
N VAL A 135 4.03 -10.85 -37.65
CA VAL A 135 4.58 -10.33 -36.38
C VAL A 135 5.93 -11.01 -36.11
N GLY A 136 6.98 -10.23 -35.86
CA GLY A 136 8.37 -10.68 -35.80
C GLY A 136 9.08 -10.71 -37.17
N GLY A 137 8.38 -10.43 -38.27
CA GLY A 137 8.92 -10.37 -39.63
C GLY A 137 8.44 -9.14 -40.41
N PHE A 138 8.48 -9.21 -41.74
CA PHE A 138 7.97 -8.15 -42.62
C PHE A 138 7.54 -8.70 -43.98
N VAL A 139 6.83 -7.89 -44.75
CA VAL A 139 6.55 -8.14 -46.17
C VAL A 139 7.31 -7.13 -47.00
N LEU A 140 8.18 -7.62 -47.88
CA LEU A 140 8.83 -6.79 -48.89
C LEU A 140 7.97 -6.77 -50.15
N SER A 141 7.36 -5.63 -50.42
CA SER A 141 6.45 -5.41 -51.53
C SER A 141 7.13 -4.64 -52.65
N LEU A 142 7.34 -5.30 -53.79
CA LEU A 142 8.16 -4.81 -54.90
C LEU A 142 7.39 -4.79 -56.21
N ARG A 143 7.89 -4.01 -57.16
CA ARG A 143 7.38 -3.98 -58.53
C ARG A 143 7.63 -5.32 -59.25
N LYS A 144 6.55 -6.00 -59.66
CA LYS A 144 6.61 -7.37 -60.19
C LYS A 144 7.41 -7.52 -61.47
N ASP A 145 7.25 -6.63 -62.44
CA ASP A 145 7.92 -6.73 -63.74
C ASP A 145 9.44 -6.50 -63.67
N MET A 146 9.96 -6.00 -62.55
CA MET A 146 11.40 -5.81 -62.33
C MET A 146 11.98 -6.81 -61.33
N TYR A 147 11.19 -7.21 -60.33
CA TYR A 147 11.68 -7.93 -59.15
C TYR A 147 10.93 -9.24 -58.89
N ALA A 148 10.26 -9.84 -59.89
CA ALA A 148 9.58 -11.14 -59.74
C ALA A 148 10.52 -12.28 -59.31
N ASP A 149 11.81 -12.19 -59.66
CA ASP A 149 12.82 -13.19 -59.34
C ASP A 149 13.83 -12.63 -58.30
N PHE A 150 13.40 -11.76 -57.37
CA PHE A 150 14.31 -11.16 -56.38
C PHE A 150 14.83 -12.21 -55.39
N ALA A 151 13.96 -13.06 -54.86
CA ALA A 151 14.31 -14.13 -53.92
C ALA A 151 13.45 -15.37 -54.15
N GLU A 152 13.91 -16.52 -53.70
CA GLU A 152 13.16 -17.78 -53.67
C GLU A 152 12.75 -18.13 -52.23
N ILE A 153 11.73 -18.99 -52.08
CA ILE A 153 11.34 -19.51 -50.75
C ILE A 153 12.54 -20.27 -50.16
N GLY A 154 12.91 -19.93 -48.92
CA GLY A 154 14.08 -20.45 -48.24
C GLY A 154 15.31 -19.54 -48.28
N ASP A 155 15.31 -18.49 -49.11
CA ASP A 155 16.43 -17.56 -49.17
C ASP A 155 16.56 -16.74 -47.87
N THR A 156 17.79 -16.57 -47.40
CA THR A 156 18.12 -15.68 -46.30
C THR A 156 18.12 -14.22 -46.78
N VAL A 157 17.41 -13.39 -46.03
CA VAL A 157 17.27 -11.95 -46.24
C VAL A 157 17.93 -11.19 -45.10
N THR A 158 18.69 -10.16 -45.44
CA THR A 158 19.34 -9.26 -44.49
C THR A 158 18.94 -7.81 -44.76
N LEU A 159 18.82 -7.05 -43.68
CA LEU A 159 18.48 -5.63 -43.70
C LEU A 159 19.75 -4.78 -43.54
N GLY A 160 19.85 -3.71 -44.32
CA GLY A 160 20.89 -2.69 -44.23
C GLY A 160 20.30 -1.29 -44.37
N GLY A 161 21.17 -0.27 -44.35
CA GLY A 161 20.74 1.12 -44.35
C GLY A 161 20.23 1.57 -42.99
N ASN A 162 19.16 2.36 -42.96
CA ASN A 162 18.56 2.83 -41.71
C ASN A 162 17.90 1.68 -40.93
N LYS A 163 18.02 1.72 -39.60
CA LYS A 163 17.53 0.66 -38.71
C LYS A 163 16.00 0.65 -38.68
N VAL A 164 15.41 -0.49 -39.01
CA VAL A 164 13.98 -0.77 -38.84
C VAL A 164 13.80 -1.64 -37.59
N THR A 165 12.84 -1.28 -36.75
CA THR A 165 12.45 -2.11 -35.60
C THR A 165 11.31 -3.02 -36.02
N ILE A 166 11.49 -4.33 -35.89
CA ILE A 166 10.45 -5.31 -36.16
C ILE A 166 9.83 -5.74 -34.85
N ALA A 167 8.58 -5.36 -34.62
CA ALA A 167 7.86 -5.75 -33.42
C ALA A 167 7.58 -7.25 -33.40
N THR A 168 7.78 -7.87 -32.24
CA THR A 168 7.61 -9.31 -32.04
C THR A 168 6.32 -9.66 -31.31
N LYS A 169 5.55 -8.67 -30.87
CA LYS A 169 4.30 -8.85 -30.12
C LYS A 169 3.23 -7.88 -30.62
N ALA A 170 2.03 -8.37 -30.84
CA ALA A 170 0.87 -7.55 -31.19
C ALA A 170 -0.44 -8.20 -30.71
N VAL A 171 -1.47 -7.38 -30.56
CA VAL A 171 -2.86 -7.83 -30.48
C VAL A 171 -3.55 -7.47 -31.79
N GLU A 172 -4.18 -8.46 -32.42
CA GLU A 172 -4.75 -8.34 -33.75
C GLU A 172 -6.23 -8.72 -33.77
N SER A 173 -7.04 -7.98 -34.51
CA SER A 173 -8.33 -8.43 -35.02
C SER A 173 -8.14 -9.12 -36.38
N SER A 174 -9.24 -9.39 -37.11
CA SER A 174 -9.15 -9.89 -38.48
C SER A 174 -8.62 -8.86 -39.48
N ALA A 175 -8.64 -7.57 -39.14
CA ALA A 175 -8.29 -6.48 -40.06
C ALA A 175 -7.11 -5.65 -39.53
N HIS A 176 -7.13 -5.32 -38.24
CA HIS A 176 -6.23 -4.33 -37.64
C HIS A 176 -5.38 -4.93 -36.52
N ARG A 177 -4.33 -4.22 -36.13
CA ARG A 177 -3.44 -4.60 -35.03
C ARG A 177 -2.96 -3.41 -34.23
N VAL A 178 -2.50 -3.70 -33.01
CA VAL A 178 -1.68 -2.80 -32.22
C VAL A 178 -0.46 -3.57 -31.69
N VAL A 179 0.72 -2.99 -31.83
CA VAL A 179 1.97 -3.55 -31.29
C VAL A 179 1.99 -3.38 -29.77
N VAL A 180 2.48 -4.39 -29.06
CA VAL A 180 2.67 -4.36 -27.61
C VAL A 180 4.15 -4.14 -27.31
N ASP A 181 4.48 -3.00 -26.70
CA ASP A 181 5.86 -2.64 -26.37
C ASP A 181 6.33 -3.33 -25.09
N ASN A 182 5.46 -3.35 -24.05
CA ASN A 182 5.76 -3.93 -22.75
C ASN A 182 4.58 -4.71 -22.17
N THR A 183 4.84 -5.53 -21.16
CA THR A 183 3.86 -6.37 -20.47
C THR A 183 4.01 -6.16 -18.97
N ASN A 184 2.90 -5.87 -18.27
CA ASN A 184 2.82 -5.69 -16.81
C ASN A 184 3.88 -4.77 -16.22
N THR A 185 4.07 -3.60 -16.84
CA THR A 185 5.02 -2.58 -16.36
C THR A 185 4.31 -1.25 -16.16
N THR A 186 4.93 -0.36 -15.38
CA THR A 186 4.46 1.02 -15.27
C THR A 186 4.62 1.73 -16.60
N ARG A 187 3.57 2.45 -16.99
CA ARG A 187 3.52 3.27 -18.20
C ARG A 187 4.37 4.52 -18.02
N SER A 188 5.54 4.59 -18.65
CA SER A 188 6.55 5.62 -18.35
C SER A 188 7.06 6.46 -19.54
N SER A 189 6.66 6.13 -20.76
CA SER A 189 7.06 6.83 -22.00
C SER A 189 6.04 6.52 -23.11
N PRO A 190 6.13 7.14 -24.30
CA PRO A 190 5.27 6.76 -25.41
C PRO A 190 5.37 5.25 -25.71
N MET A 191 4.29 4.50 -25.47
CA MET A 191 4.25 3.04 -25.54
C MET A 191 2.82 2.50 -25.47
N VAL A 192 2.65 1.24 -25.87
CA VAL A 192 1.50 0.39 -25.55
C VAL A 192 1.92 -0.69 -24.56
N VAL A 193 1.22 -0.77 -23.43
CA VAL A 193 1.45 -1.77 -22.39
C VAL A 193 0.28 -2.73 -22.33
N TYR A 194 0.57 -4.02 -22.24
CA TYR A 194 -0.39 -5.07 -21.91
C TYR A 194 -0.42 -5.28 -20.39
N TYR A 195 -1.62 -5.37 -19.81
CA TYR A 195 -1.86 -5.67 -18.41
C TYR A 195 -2.77 -6.90 -18.27
N ASP A 196 -2.41 -7.85 -17.41
CA ASP A 196 -3.26 -8.99 -17.03
C ASP A 196 -3.32 -9.17 -15.50
N TYR A 197 -3.96 -10.25 -15.08
CA TYR A 197 -4.13 -10.63 -13.67
C TYR A 197 -2.83 -10.68 -12.85
N GLN A 198 -1.66 -10.86 -13.49
CA GLN A 198 -0.38 -10.87 -12.79
C GLN A 198 0.11 -9.45 -12.43
N PHE A 199 -0.48 -8.39 -12.99
CA PHE A 199 -0.17 -7.01 -12.63
C PHE A 199 -0.96 -6.54 -11.41
N GLY A 200 -2.24 -6.92 -11.32
CA GLY A 200 -3.16 -6.51 -10.28
C GLY A 200 -4.62 -6.55 -10.77
N SER A 201 -5.54 -6.05 -9.94
CA SER A 201 -6.96 -5.93 -10.30
C SER A 201 -7.27 -4.73 -11.20
N LYS A 202 -6.35 -3.77 -11.31
CA LYS A 202 -6.45 -2.58 -12.16
C LYS A 202 -5.13 -2.26 -12.84
N THR A 203 -5.16 -1.48 -13.92
CA THR A 203 -3.96 -1.09 -14.66
C THR A 203 -3.10 -0.04 -13.93
N GLY A 204 -3.61 0.65 -12.90
CA GLY A 204 -2.85 1.66 -12.16
C GLY A 204 -2.37 2.83 -13.01
N THR A 205 -3.10 3.15 -14.09
CA THR A 205 -2.72 4.19 -15.05
C THR A 205 -3.53 5.47 -14.87
N ASN A 206 -2.84 6.61 -15.00
CA ASN A 206 -3.47 7.92 -15.01
C ASN A 206 -4.36 8.17 -16.24
N VAL A 207 -5.14 9.24 -16.18
CA VAL A 207 -6.11 9.65 -17.21
C VAL A 207 -5.48 10.07 -18.56
N PHE A 208 -4.15 10.16 -18.67
CA PHE A 208 -3.47 10.73 -19.85
C PHE A 208 -3.18 9.74 -20.99
N GLY A 209 -3.90 8.62 -21.02
CA GLY A 209 -3.84 7.65 -22.11
C GLY A 209 -5.20 7.03 -22.39
N THR A 210 -5.23 6.08 -23.31
CA THR A 210 -6.43 5.32 -23.69
C THR A 210 -6.24 3.85 -23.37
N GLU A 211 -7.32 3.14 -23.07
CA GLU A 211 -7.26 1.72 -22.75
C GLU A 211 -8.36 0.91 -23.44
N MET A 212 -8.05 -0.36 -23.73
CA MET A 212 -8.98 -1.33 -24.30
C MET A 212 -8.96 -2.60 -23.45
N THR A 213 -10.12 -3.00 -22.93
CA THR A 213 -10.30 -4.22 -22.13
C THR A 213 -10.80 -5.37 -22.99
N CYS A 214 -10.10 -6.49 -22.97
CA CYS A 214 -10.40 -7.69 -23.74
C CYS A 214 -10.62 -8.87 -22.79
N LYS A 215 -11.79 -9.51 -22.86
CA LYS A 215 -12.14 -10.67 -22.03
C LYS A 215 -12.15 -11.94 -22.86
N TYR A 216 -11.60 -13.02 -22.34
CA TYR A 216 -11.64 -14.30 -23.00
C TYR A 216 -13.05 -14.89 -22.97
N ASP A 217 -13.53 -15.30 -24.15
CA ASP A 217 -14.78 -16.02 -24.34
C ASP A 217 -14.46 -17.50 -24.58
N PHE A 218 -14.84 -18.35 -23.63
CA PHE A 218 -14.57 -19.79 -23.68
C PHE A 218 -15.38 -20.51 -24.77
N ASP A 219 -16.55 -19.99 -25.14
CA ASP A 219 -17.39 -20.59 -26.19
C ASP A 219 -16.84 -20.27 -27.58
N LEU A 220 -16.32 -19.05 -27.76
CA LEU A 220 -15.70 -18.60 -29.01
C LEU A 220 -14.22 -18.97 -29.13
N ASN A 221 -13.58 -19.38 -28.02
CA ASN A 221 -12.14 -19.63 -27.92
C ASN A 221 -11.30 -18.45 -28.43
N THR A 222 -11.64 -17.23 -27.99
CA THR A 222 -10.96 -16.00 -28.41
C THR A 222 -11.14 -14.89 -27.39
N PHE A 223 -10.34 -13.84 -27.47
CA PHE A 223 -10.60 -12.64 -26.68
C PHE A 223 -11.57 -11.73 -27.41
N VAL A 224 -12.48 -11.12 -26.67
CA VAL A 224 -13.48 -10.20 -27.17
C VAL A 224 -13.27 -8.84 -26.51
N VAL A 225 -13.26 -7.78 -27.31
CA VAL A 225 -13.19 -6.41 -26.80
C VAL A 225 -14.50 -6.08 -26.08
N THR A 226 -14.41 -5.69 -24.81
CA THR A 226 -15.58 -5.47 -23.94
C THR A 226 -15.80 -4.00 -23.56
N SER A 227 -14.73 -3.23 -23.40
CA SER A 227 -14.82 -1.82 -23.03
C SER A 227 -13.58 -1.03 -23.45
N PHE A 228 -13.75 0.30 -23.46
CA PHE A 228 -12.69 1.26 -23.68
C PHE A 228 -12.69 2.32 -22.59
N ARG A 229 -11.50 2.81 -22.25
CA ARG A 229 -11.30 4.01 -21.45
C ARG A 229 -10.69 5.09 -22.35
N ASN A 230 -11.40 6.21 -22.51
CA ASN A 230 -10.92 7.32 -23.31
C ASN A 230 -9.93 8.20 -22.54
N PHE A 231 -9.12 8.96 -23.28
CA PHE A 231 -8.26 10.00 -22.75
C PHE A 231 -9.07 11.01 -21.92
N GLY A 232 -8.58 11.35 -20.73
CA GLY A 232 -9.23 12.28 -19.79
C GLY A 232 -10.33 11.67 -18.90
N MET A 233 -10.65 10.39 -19.05
CA MET A 233 -11.73 9.73 -18.28
C MET A 233 -11.20 8.90 -17.11
N GLY A 234 -11.97 8.83 -16.02
CA GLY A 234 -11.65 8.03 -14.83
C GLY A 234 -10.71 8.75 -13.86
N ASP A 235 -9.95 7.97 -13.09
CA ASP A 235 -8.97 8.46 -12.11
C ASP A 235 -7.62 7.74 -12.27
N ASP A 236 -6.69 7.96 -11.34
CA ASP A 236 -5.34 7.37 -11.43
C ASP A 236 -5.28 5.87 -11.08
N SER A 237 -6.43 5.22 -10.84
CA SER A 237 -6.48 3.78 -10.53
C SER A 237 -6.40 2.89 -11.77
N GLY A 238 -6.67 3.40 -12.97
CA GLY A 238 -6.69 2.56 -14.17
C GLY A 238 -8.05 1.93 -14.51
N SER A 239 -8.10 1.17 -15.60
CA SER A 239 -9.22 0.26 -15.90
C SER A 239 -9.13 -1.00 -15.04
N ASP A 240 -10.28 -1.60 -14.73
CA ASP A 240 -10.34 -2.93 -14.14
C ASP A 240 -9.75 -3.98 -15.10
N ILE A 241 -9.09 -4.97 -14.52
CA ILE A 241 -8.60 -6.16 -15.20
C ILE A 241 -9.42 -7.36 -14.69
N PRO A 242 -10.57 -7.67 -15.32
CA PRO A 242 -11.36 -8.83 -14.96
C PRO A 242 -10.59 -10.16 -15.06
N ASP A 243 -11.12 -11.20 -14.42
CA ASP A 243 -10.66 -12.57 -14.64
C ASP A 243 -10.66 -12.97 -16.11
N ASN A 244 -9.66 -13.77 -16.49
CA ASN A 244 -9.46 -14.26 -17.85
C ASN A 244 -9.49 -13.12 -18.89
N SER A 245 -8.94 -11.96 -18.53
CA SER A 245 -8.93 -10.78 -19.38
C SER A 245 -7.56 -10.12 -19.40
N PHE A 246 -7.35 -9.24 -20.37
CA PHE A 246 -6.25 -8.31 -20.39
C PHE A 246 -6.72 -6.92 -20.78
N VAL A 247 -5.93 -5.91 -20.42
CA VAL A 247 -6.13 -4.52 -20.82
C VAL A 247 -4.90 -4.06 -21.60
N LEU A 248 -5.11 -3.44 -22.76
CA LEU A 248 -4.07 -2.66 -23.42
C LEU A 248 -4.19 -1.21 -22.99
N SER A 249 -3.07 -0.55 -22.71
CA SER A 249 -3.00 0.86 -22.35
C SER A 249 -2.01 1.57 -23.25
N ALA A 250 -2.48 2.56 -24.02
CA ALA A 250 -1.65 3.34 -24.91
C ALA A 250 -1.44 4.75 -24.34
N TYR A 251 -0.18 5.18 -24.34
CA TYR A 251 0.23 6.46 -23.76
C TYR A 251 1.31 7.13 -24.58
N GLY A 252 1.33 8.46 -24.51
CA GLY A 252 2.25 9.31 -25.25
C GLY A 252 1.72 9.78 -26.60
N GLU A 253 2.37 10.81 -27.12
CA GLU A 253 2.00 11.50 -28.36
C GLU A 253 1.97 10.53 -29.55
N GLY A 254 0.84 10.48 -30.26
CA GLY A 254 0.61 9.59 -31.40
C GLY A 254 0.45 8.10 -31.06
N PHE A 255 0.29 7.77 -29.77
CA PHE A 255 -0.11 6.45 -29.31
C PHE A 255 -1.53 6.43 -28.77
N ARG A 256 -2.03 7.54 -28.20
CA ARG A 256 -3.34 7.57 -27.51
C ARG A 256 -4.49 7.23 -28.45
N GLN A 257 -4.41 7.65 -29.71
CA GLN A 257 -5.45 7.32 -30.70
C GLN A 257 -5.62 5.81 -30.98
N LEU A 258 -4.58 4.98 -30.73
CA LEU A 258 -4.58 3.56 -31.12
C LEU A 258 -5.68 2.74 -30.44
N LEU A 259 -6.09 3.14 -29.24
CA LEU A 259 -7.11 2.47 -28.44
C LEU A 259 -8.33 3.35 -28.22
N VAL A 260 -8.59 4.30 -29.13
CA VAL A 260 -9.87 4.99 -29.17
C VAL A 260 -10.91 4.06 -29.80
N ARG A 261 -12.08 4.01 -29.16
CA ARG A 261 -13.19 3.20 -29.63
C ARG A 261 -13.53 3.51 -31.10
N ASP A 262 -13.70 2.45 -31.87
CA ASP A 262 -14.07 2.43 -33.29
C ASP A 262 -13.00 3.01 -34.25
N GLU A 263 -11.77 3.28 -33.78
CA GLU A 263 -10.63 3.67 -34.63
C GLU A 263 -9.94 2.43 -35.25
N LEU A 264 -9.32 1.58 -34.42
CA LEU A 264 -8.75 0.28 -34.82
C LEU A 264 -9.60 -0.91 -34.36
N PHE A 265 -10.34 -0.73 -33.26
CA PHE A 265 -11.11 -1.79 -32.60
C PHE A 265 -12.45 -1.26 -32.12
N SER A 266 -13.47 -2.11 -32.18
CA SER A 266 -14.83 -1.87 -31.70
C SER A 266 -15.20 -2.87 -30.60
N VAL A 267 -16.19 -2.54 -29.78
CA VAL A 267 -16.76 -3.50 -28.82
C VAL A 267 -17.33 -4.70 -29.59
N ASN A 268 -17.07 -5.90 -29.09
CA ASN A 268 -17.33 -7.21 -29.70
C ASN A 268 -16.35 -7.64 -30.81
N ASP A 269 -15.29 -6.87 -31.09
CA ASP A 269 -14.24 -7.38 -31.97
C ASP A 269 -13.53 -8.57 -31.32
N HIS A 270 -13.26 -9.58 -32.15
CA HIS A 270 -12.47 -10.74 -31.73
C HIS A 270 -11.00 -10.42 -31.95
N VAL A 271 -10.18 -10.64 -30.93
CA VAL A 271 -8.76 -10.36 -30.96
C VAL A 271 -7.93 -11.57 -30.53
N LYS A 272 -6.73 -11.68 -31.09
CA LYS A 272 -5.72 -12.68 -30.76
C LYS A 272 -4.42 -12.01 -30.34
N MET A 273 -3.71 -12.65 -29.42
CA MET A 273 -2.34 -12.29 -29.07
C MET A 273 -1.38 -13.00 -30.02
N VAL A 274 -0.47 -12.26 -30.61
CA VAL A 274 0.51 -12.79 -31.57
C VAL A 274 1.90 -12.52 -31.04
N GLY A 275 2.72 -13.58 -30.96
CA GLY A 275 4.10 -13.50 -30.47
C GLY A 275 4.26 -13.56 -28.95
N PHE A 276 3.19 -13.78 -28.21
CA PHE A 276 3.19 -14.04 -26.76
C PHE A 276 1.95 -14.80 -26.33
N ASP A 277 2.03 -15.46 -25.17
CA ASP A 277 0.93 -16.21 -24.55
C ASP A 277 0.31 -15.41 -23.38
N PHE A 278 -0.95 -15.71 -23.06
CA PHE A 278 -1.63 -15.19 -21.87
C PHE A 278 -0.93 -15.67 -20.59
N ILE A 279 -0.80 -17.00 -20.45
CA ILE A 279 0.06 -17.60 -19.43
C ILE A 279 1.48 -17.67 -19.98
N ARG A 280 2.35 -16.86 -19.39
CA ARG A 280 3.74 -16.72 -19.83
C ARG A 280 4.64 -17.75 -19.16
N PHE A 281 5.01 -18.82 -19.87
CA PHE A 281 5.99 -19.82 -19.41
C PHE A 281 6.80 -20.38 -20.59
N GLY A 282 7.88 -21.10 -20.30
CA GLY A 282 8.79 -21.68 -21.29
C GLY A 282 9.91 -20.74 -21.75
N GLY A 283 10.03 -19.57 -21.12
CA GLY A 283 11.16 -18.66 -21.32
C GLY A 283 12.29 -18.93 -20.34
N THR A 284 13.53 -18.80 -20.81
CA THR A 284 14.72 -18.81 -19.95
C THR A 284 15.22 -17.38 -19.79
N VAL A 285 15.22 -16.87 -18.57
CA VAL A 285 15.85 -15.59 -18.22
C VAL A 285 17.22 -15.86 -17.65
N TYR A 286 18.16 -14.93 -17.84
CA TYR A 286 19.52 -15.04 -17.31
C TYR A 286 19.76 -13.93 -16.30
N GLY A 287 20.19 -14.33 -15.10
CA GLY A 287 20.71 -13.42 -14.09
C GLY A 287 22.22 -13.51 -14.00
N GLU A 288 22.84 -12.45 -13.51
CA GLU A 288 24.26 -12.40 -13.18
C GLU A 288 24.45 -12.35 -11.66
N TYR A 289 25.59 -12.84 -11.18
CA TYR A 289 25.95 -12.74 -9.78
C TYR A 289 27.42 -12.37 -9.58
N ASP A 290 27.72 -11.72 -8.47
CA ASP A 290 29.04 -11.17 -8.19
C ASP A 290 29.99 -12.23 -7.62
N PHE A 291 29.54 -12.97 -6.61
CA PHE A 291 30.37 -13.91 -5.86
C PHE A 291 29.61 -15.15 -5.38
N VAL A 292 30.36 -16.24 -5.15
CA VAL A 292 29.90 -17.41 -4.38
C VAL A 292 30.58 -17.37 -3.01
N ASN A 293 29.81 -17.42 -1.92
CA ASN A 293 30.32 -17.45 -0.54
C ASN A 293 31.46 -16.43 -0.28
N PRO A 294 31.23 -15.12 -0.47
CA PRO A 294 32.28 -14.12 -0.45
C PRO A 294 32.96 -13.97 0.92
N THR A 295 34.26 -13.66 0.90
CA THR A 295 35.02 -13.18 2.07
C THR A 295 35.29 -11.68 1.95
N PRO A 296 35.62 -10.97 3.05
CA PRO A 296 36.00 -9.54 3.00
C PRO A 296 37.10 -9.22 1.99
N GLN A 297 38.05 -10.14 1.80
CA GLN A 297 39.17 -9.96 0.88
C GLN A 297 38.73 -10.11 -0.59
N GLN A 298 37.71 -10.92 -0.84
CA GLN A 298 37.18 -11.18 -2.18
C GLN A 298 36.11 -10.17 -2.59
N ASN A 299 35.31 -9.68 -1.65
CA ASN A 299 34.29 -8.66 -1.89
C ASN A 299 34.49 -7.42 -0.99
N PRO A 300 35.40 -6.50 -1.36
CA PRO A 300 35.58 -5.25 -0.62
C PRO A 300 34.31 -4.38 -0.56
N ALA A 301 33.44 -4.47 -1.58
CA ALA A 301 32.16 -3.77 -1.60
C ALA A 301 31.12 -4.37 -0.64
N GLY A 302 31.36 -5.57 -0.12
CA GLY A 302 30.61 -6.17 0.99
C GLY A 302 30.97 -5.60 2.36
N MET A 303 31.78 -4.54 2.41
CA MET A 303 32.17 -3.82 3.62
C MET A 303 31.44 -2.47 3.69
N GLU A 304 30.65 -2.26 4.74
CA GLU A 304 29.97 -0.98 5.01
C GLU A 304 30.98 0.09 5.43
N THR A 305 32.01 -0.32 6.17
CA THR A 305 33.17 0.52 6.53
C THR A 305 34.45 -0.32 6.45
N GLU A 306 35.64 0.29 6.59
CA GLU A 306 36.92 -0.43 6.55
C GLU A 306 37.01 -1.62 7.52
N THR A 307 36.21 -1.63 8.60
CA THR A 307 36.22 -2.67 9.63
C THR A 307 34.87 -3.35 9.87
N SER A 308 33.77 -2.84 9.31
CA SER A 308 32.43 -3.40 9.48
C SER A 308 31.88 -3.95 8.16
N PRO A 309 31.56 -5.25 8.07
CA PRO A 309 30.92 -5.81 6.89
C PRO A 309 29.43 -5.49 6.82
N PHE A 310 28.89 -5.40 5.60
CA PHE A 310 27.46 -5.59 5.42
C PHE A 310 27.08 -7.03 5.85
N PRO A 311 25.84 -7.27 6.31
CA PRO A 311 25.37 -8.61 6.67
C PRO A 311 25.63 -9.64 5.57
N ALA A 312 26.25 -10.77 5.96
CA ALA A 312 26.74 -11.84 5.09
C ALA A 312 27.67 -11.41 3.93
N TYR A 313 28.29 -10.22 4.01
CA TYR A 313 29.17 -9.65 2.99
C TYR A 313 28.49 -9.39 1.64
N ARG A 314 27.19 -9.10 1.63
CA ARG A 314 26.43 -8.62 0.46
C ARG A 314 26.36 -7.10 0.48
N GLY A 315 27.08 -6.44 -0.42
CA GLY A 315 27.04 -4.99 -0.59
C GLY A 315 25.81 -4.49 -1.34
N GLU A 316 25.69 -3.18 -1.47
CA GLU A 316 24.61 -2.56 -2.23
C GLU A 316 24.64 -2.96 -3.70
N ASN A 317 23.46 -3.23 -4.28
CA ASN A 317 23.26 -3.65 -5.67
C ASN A 317 23.98 -4.95 -6.09
N GLN A 318 24.38 -5.79 -5.13
CA GLN A 318 25.03 -7.08 -5.43
C GLN A 318 24.07 -8.26 -5.41
N THR A 319 24.39 -9.29 -6.20
CA THR A 319 23.78 -10.62 -6.15
C THR A 319 24.84 -11.65 -5.75
N ILE A 320 24.59 -12.39 -4.68
CA ILE A 320 25.51 -13.37 -4.11
C ILE A 320 24.89 -14.76 -4.13
N ILE A 321 25.69 -15.78 -4.43
CA ILE A 321 25.30 -17.19 -4.30
C ILE A 321 25.85 -17.73 -2.99
N TYR A 322 24.96 -18.13 -2.08
CA TYR A 322 25.35 -18.81 -0.84
C TYR A 322 25.10 -20.31 -0.96
N LYS A 323 26.16 -21.12 -0.98
CA LYS A 323 26.06 -22.58 -1.11
C LYS A 323 25.88 -23.27 0.24
N TYR A 324 25.30 -24.47 0.20
CA TYR A 324 25.19 -25.33 1.37
C TYR A 324 26.52 -25.45 2.14
N GLY A 325 26.47 -25.32 3.46
CA GLY A 325 27.64 -25.23 4.33
C GLY A 325 28.11 -23.80 4.63
N TRP A 326 27.53 -22.78 3.99
CA TRP A 326 27.67 -21.39 4.41
C TRP A 326 26.99 -21.14 5.77
N SER A 327 27.59 -20.29 6.59
CA SER A 327 26.99 -19.80 7.83
C SER A 327 27.60 -18.44 8.18
N TYR A 328 26.74 -17.44 8.40
CA TYR A 328 27.13 -16.13 8.89
C TYR A 328 26.56 -15.91 10.30
N ASN A 329 27.42 -15.66 11.29
CA ASN A 329 27.04 -15.49 12.70
C ASN A 329 26.16 -16.61 13.29
N GLY A 330 26.32 -17.85 12.79
CA GLY A 330 25.53 -19.00 13.25
C GLY A 330 24.13 -19.10 12.62
N SER A 331 23.83 -18.28 11.61
CA SER A 331 22.60 -18.38 10.83
C SER A 331 22.52 -19.72 10.08
N VAL A 332 21.32 -20.30 10.05
CA VAL A 332 20.98 -21.48 9.23
C VAL A 332 20.65 -21.07 7.78
N GLY A 333 20.20 -19.83 7.58
CA GLY A 333 20.05 -19.18 6.27
C GLY A 333 21.32 -18.43 5.87
N THR A 334 21.19 -17.45 4.97
CA THR A 334 22.33 -16.67 4.46
C THR A 334 22.91 -15.72 5.50
N GLY A 335 22.05 -15.16 6.38
CA GLY A 335 22.41 -14.15 7.37
C GLY A 335 22.40 -12.71 6.82
N THR A 336 21.72 -12.46 5.70
CA THR A 336 21.55 -11.11 5.14
C THR A 336 20.49 -10.29 5.89
N ASN A 337 20.39 -8.99 5.57
CA ASN A 337 19.39 -8.08 6.13
C ASN A 337 18.12 -7.98 5.27
N ILE A 338 17.16 -7.20 5.77
CA ILE A 338 15.82 -7.05 5.18
C ILE A 338 15.77 -6.29 3.85
N TYR A 339 16.88 -5.68 3.41
CA TYR A 339 16.91 -4.80 2.22
C TYR A 339 17.06 -5.56 0.89
N GLY A 340 17.26 -6.88 0.94
CA GLY A 340 17.37 -7.76 -0.22
C GLY A 340 16.21 -8.74 -0.38
N TYR A 341 16.39 -9.70 -1.29
CA TYR A 341 15.46 -10.80 -1.51
C TYR A 341 16.22 -12.01 -2.02
N GLU A 342 15.74 -13.19 -1.68
CA GLU A 342 16.48 -14.44 -1.79
C GLU A 342 15.61 -15.54 -2.38
N ALA A 343 16.24 -16.43 -3.14
CA ALA A 343 15.65 -17.65 -3.69
C ALA A 343 16.50 -18.86 -3.31
N ALA A 344 15.96 -19.76 -2.50
CA ALA A 344 16.59 -21.03 -2.15
C ALA A 344 16.34 -22.05 -3.24
N VAL A 345 17.41 -22.65 -3.75
CA VAL A 345 17.42 -23.65 -4.81
C VAL A 345 17.91 -24.97 -4.23
N ASP A 346 17.13 -26.03 -4.41
CA ASP A 346 17.47 -27.37 -3.93
C ASP A 346 18.54 -28.06 -4.79
N ALA A 347 18.92 -29.28 -4.40
CA ALA A 347 19.94 -30.06 -5.11
C ALA A 347 19.55 -30.46 -6.55
N ASN A 348 18.27 -30.36 -6.91
CA ASN A 348 17.77 -30.63 -8.25
C ASN A 348 17.70 -29.37 -9.12
N GLY A 349 18.14 -28.22 -8.59
CA GLY A 349 18.02 -26.94 -9.27
C GLY A 349 16.61 -26.35 -9.19
N VAL A 350 15.76 -26.79 -8.26
CA VAL A 350 14.39 -26.27 -8.13
C VAL A 350 14.33 -25.20 -7.05
N VAL A 351 13.68 -24.08 -7.33
CA VAL A 351 13.42 -23.02 -6.34
C VAL A 351 12.38 -23.51 -5.34
N VAL A 352 12.76 -23.66 -4.07
CA VAL A 352 11.92 -24.24 -3.01
C VAL A 352 11.51 -23.23 -1.93
N GLU A 353 12.16 -22.07 -1.89
CA GLU A 353 11.78 -20.98 -0.99
C GLU A 353 12.14 -19.64 -1.63
N MET A 354 11.31 -18.61 -1.44
CA MET A 354 11.64 -17.24 -1.78
C MET A 354 11.20 -16.32 -0.65
N ASN A 355 12.10 -15.46 -0.17
CA ASN A 355 11.81 -14.56 0.95
C ASN A 355 12.83 -13.42 1.00
N VAL A 356 12.58 -12.39 1.81
CA VAL A 356 13.56 -11.34 2.14
C VAL A 356 14.83 -11.96 2.76
N ASN A 357 14.63 -12.97 3.61
CA ASN A 357 15.66 -13.86 4.12
C ASN A 357 15.10 -15.28 4.12
N VAL A 358 15.70 -16.19 3.35
CA VAL A 358 15.23 -17.60 3.36
C VAL A 358 15.58 -18.29 4.66
N SER A 359 14.72 -19.22 5.07
CA SER A 359 14.77 -19.91 6.36
C SER A 359 16.03 -20.77 6.54
N LYS A 360 16.54 -21.32 5.43
CA LYS A 360 17.77 -22.13 5.40
C LYS A 360 18.35 -22.23 3.98
N ILE A 361 19.64 -22.53 3.90
CA ILE A 361 20.26 -22.98 2.63
C ILE A 361 19.99 -24.49 2.47
N PRO A 362 19.32 -24.95 1.39
CA PRO A 362 18.98 -26.36 1.19
C PRO A 362 20.20 -27.28 1.17
N GLU A 363 20.05 -28.52 1.64
CA GLU A 363 21.13 -29.51 1.61
C GLU A 363 21.57 -29.80 0.17
N ASN A 364 22.87 -29.65 -0.10
CA ASN A 364 23.48 -29.71 -1.42
C ASN A 364 22.92 -28.71 -2.45
N GLY A 365 22.14 -27.72 -2.00
CA GLY A 365 21.62 -26.63 -2.80
C GLY A 365 22.38 -25.31 -2.57
N TYR A 366 21.73 -24.22 -2.94
CA TYR A 366 22.26 -22.86 -2.78
C TYR A 366 21.14 -21.82 -2.66
N VAL A 367 21.50 -20.59 -2.31
CA VAL A 367 20.59 -19.45 -2.27
C VAL A 367 21.13 -18.38 -3.21
N ILE A 368 20.28 -17.87 -4.09
CA ILE A 368 20.53 -16.66 -4.88
C ILE A 368 20.04 -15.48 -4.05
N SER A 369 20.91 -14.57 -3.69
CA SER A 369 20.66 -13.54 -2.70
C SER A 369 20.99 -12.16 -3.27
N GLY A 370 19.96 -11.37 -3.60
CA GLY A 370 20.09 -10.10 -4.30
C GLY A 370 19.77 -8.88 -3.43
N HIS A 371 20.48 -7.77 -3.68
CA HIS A 371 20.17 -6.44 -3.17
C HIS A 371 19.96 -5.47 -4.34
N GLY A 372 19.07 -4.49 -4.19
CA GLY A 372 18.77 -3.48 -5.23
C GLY A 372 18.39 -4.13 -6.56
N ALA A 373 19.13 -3.86 -7.65
CA ALA A 373 18.82 -4.46 -8.96
C ALA A 373 18.75 -6.00 -8.94
N GLY A 374 19.59 -6.67 -8.14
CA GLY A 374 19.55 -8.14 -7.98
C GLY A 374 18.29 -8.63 -7.26
N ARG A 375 17.85 -7.89 -6.24
CA ARG A 375 16.58 -8.14 -5.52
C ARG A 375 15.40 -8.04 -6.49
N ASP A 376 15.39 -6.97 -7.28
CA ASP A 376 14.31 -6.67 -8.22
C ASP A 376 14.29 -7.71 -9.35
N PHE A 377 15.47 -8.14 -9.82
CA PHE A 377 15.59 -9.23 -10.76
C PHE A 377 15.02 -10.55 -10.21
N ILE A 378 15.38 -10.93 -8.98
CA ILE A 378 14.87 -12.15 -8.34
C ILE A 378 13.34 -12.09 -8.23
N ARG A 379 12.79 -10.98 -7.74
CA ARG A 379 11.32 -10.79 -7.60
C ARG A 379 10.58 -10.83 -8.93
N SER A 380 11.21 -10.35 -10.00
CA SER A 380 10.56 -10.25 -11.31
C SER A 380 10.70 -11.51 -12.17
N ASN A 381 11.73 -12.33 -11.93
CA ASN A 381 12.10 -13.42 -12.86
C ASN A 381 12.19 -14.80 -12.20
N ILE A 382 12.29 -14.88 -10.88
CA ILE A 382 12.33 -16.16 -10.16
C ILE A 382 10.98 -16.40 -9.51
N VAL A 383 10.46 -17.61 -9.67
CA VAL A 383 9.24 -18.07 -9.01
C VAL A 383 9.52 -19.40 -8.32
N LEU A 384 8.78 -19.71 -7.26
CA LEU A 384 8.81 -21.04 -6.64
C LEU A 384 8.53 -22.12 -7.71
N GLY A 385 9.24 -23.23 -7.63
CA GLY A 385 9.17 -24.32 -8.60
C GLY A 385 9.88 -24.05 -9.93
N ALA A 386 10.45 -22.85 -10.15
CA ALA A 386 11.30 -22.61 -11.33
C ALA A 386 12.56 -23.48 -11.26
N THR A 387 13.07 -23.88 -12.43
CA THR A 387 14.37 -24.53 -12.52
C THR A 387 15.44 -23.48 -12.71
N VAL A 388 16.46 -23.49 -11.84
CA VAL A 388 17.63 -22.67 -11.92
C VAL A 388 18.85 -23.53 -12.24
N GLN A 389 19.64 -23.10 -13.22
CA GLN A 389 20.93 -23.68 -13.48
C GLN A 389 22.02 -22.62 -13.27
N LEU A 390 22.96 -22.91 -12.37
CA LEU A 390 24.09 -22.03 -12.08
C LEU A 390 25.25 -22.31 -13.05
N ASP A 391 25.78 -21.24 -13.65
CA ASP A 391 27.01 -21.26 -14.44
C ASP A 391 28.09 -20.48 -13.68
N GLU A 392 28.95 -21.23 -12.99
CA GLU A 392 30.01 -20.65 -12.17
C GLU A 392 31.20 -20.10 -12.96
N GLU A 393 31.36 -20.53 -14.21
CA GLU A 393 32.44 -20.07 -15.08
C GLU A 393 32.16 -18.65 -15.59
N ASN A 394 30.92 -18.42 -16.04
CA ASN A 394 30.49 -17.13 -16.56
C ASN A 394 29.86 -16.21 -15.51
N LYS A 395 29.70 -16.70 -14.27
CA LYS A 395 29.01 -16.02 -13.17
C LYS A 395 27.57 -15.62 -13.51
N THR A 396 26.86 -16.53 -14.17
CA THR A 396 25.46 -16.36 -14.55
C THR A 396 24.62 -17.48 -13.95
N TYR A 397 23.32 -17.29 -13.93
CA TYR A 397 22.36 -18.37 -13.70
C TYR A 397 21.19 -18.22 -14.66
N SER A 398 20.70 -19.33 -15.18
CA SER A 398 19.48 -19.35 -15.99
C SER A 398 18.29 -19.74 -15.12
N ILE A 399 17.14 -19.16 -15.40
CA ILE A 399 15.87 -19.46 -14.74
C ILE A 399 14.85 -19.81 -15.81
N SER A 400 14.32 -21.01 -15.73
CA SER A 400 13.29 -21.50 -16.64
C SER A 400 11.99 -21.71 -15.86
N THR A 401 10.92 -21.05 -16.29
CA THR A 401 9.57 -21.27 -15.76
C THR A 401 8.82 -22.25 -16.64
N THR A 402 8.20 -23.26 -16.04
CA THR A 402 7.37 -24.25 -16.73
C THR A 402 5.94 -24.15 -16.21
N LEU A 403 4.98 -24.77 -16.91
CA LEU A 403 3.62 -24.90 -16.37
C LEU A 403 3.64 -25.58 -15.00
N ASN A 404 4.53 -26.56 -14.80
CA ASN A 404 4.77 -27.19 -13.51
C ASN A 404 5.24 -26.22 -12.42
N SER A 405 6.08 -25.23 -12.75
CA SER A 405 6.52 -24.22 -11.77
C SER A 405 5.35 -23.43 -11.20
N TYR A 406 4.40 -23.01 -12.06
CA TYR A 406 3.18 -22.31 -11.64
C TYR A 406 2.28 -23.20 -10.79
N TYR A 407 2.10 -24.46 -11.21
CA TYR A 407 1.30 -25.44 -10.48
C TYR A 407 1.87 -25.71 -9.08
N GLU A 408 3.17 -26.02 -8.96
CA GLU A 408 3.79 -26.32 -7.67
C GLU A 408 3.75 -25.13 -6.71
N ASN A 409 3.94 -23.90 -7.20
CA ASN A 409 3.79 -22.69 -6.39
C ASN A 409 2.36 -22.57 -5.83
N LEU A 410 1.34 -22.76 -6.67
CA LEU A 410 -0.06 -22.75 -6.25
C LEU A 410 -0.35 -23.85 -5.22
N VAL A 411 0.14 -25.08 -5.46
CA VAL A 411 0.01 -26.20 -4.52
C VAL A 411 0.64 -25.87 -3.17
N LEU A 412 1.87 -25.32 -3.16
CA LEU A 412 2.55 -24.93 -1.92
C LEU A 412 1.79 -23.84 -1.16
N SER A 413 1.30 -22.83 -1.85
CA SER A 413 0.56 -21.72 -1.23
C SER A 413 -0.80 -22.18 -0.68
N VAL A 414 -1.51 -23.06 -1.41
CA VAL A 414 -2.76 -23.69 -0.95
C VAL A 414 -2.49 -24.59 0.26
N ASN A 415 -1.49 -25.47 0.19
CA ASN A 415 -1.14 -26.35 1.30
C ASN A 415 -0.77 -25.56 2.55
N SER A 416 -0.07 -24.43 2.41
CA SER A 416 0.21 -23.51 3.52
C SER A 416 -1.09 -22.98 4.14
N ALA A 417 -2.03 -22.49 3.33
CA ALA A 417 -3.33 -22.00 3.80
C ALA A 417 -4.17 -23.10 4.47
N VAL A 418 -4.24 -24.29 3.87
CA VAL A 418 -4.93 -25.47 4.43
C VAL A 418 -4.32 -25.88 5.77
N ASN A 419 -2.99 -25.98 5.85
CA ASN A 419 -2.30 -26.34 7.09
C ASN A 419 -2.54 -25.28 8.18
N ASN A 420 -2.54 -24.00 7.83
CA ASN A 420 -2.85 -22.93 8.78
C ASN A 420 -4.27 -23.06 9.32
N ALA A 421 -5.27 -23.20 8.44
CA ALA A 421 -6.66 -23.37 8.82
C ALA A 421 -6.87 -24.61 9.71
N GLN A 422 -6.34 -25.77 9.31
CA GLN A 422 -6.38 -27.00 10.11
C GLN A 422 -5.71 -26.85 11.47
N SER A 423 -4.56 -26.17 11.52
CA SER A 423 -3.86 -25.88 12.78
C SER A 423 -4.74 -25.02 13.69
N LYS A 424 -5.35 -23.95 13.18
CA LYS A 424 -6.26 -23.10 13.98
C LYS A 424 -7.52 -23.85 14.43
N MET A 425 -8.10 -24.71 13.60
CA MET A 425 -9.21 -25.58 14.02
C MET A 425 -8.79 -26.52 15.16
N ASN A 426 -7.62 -27.15 15.06
CA ASN A 426 -7.07 -28.02 16.11
C ASN A 426 -6.76 -27.25 17.40
N MET A 427 -6.35 -25.98 17.28
CA MET A 427 -6.11 -25.07 18.41
C MET A 427 -7.40 -24.45 18.98
N LEU A 428 -8.58 -24.87 18.49
CA LEU A 428 -9.90 -24.45 18.98
C LEU A 428 -10.15 -22.94 18.89
N TYR A 429 -9.60 -22.27 17.87
CA TYR A 429 -10.05 -20.93 17.49
C TYR A 429 -11.52 -20.99 17.06
N ASP A 430 -12.29 -19.93 17.34
CA ASP A 430 -13.70 -19.87 16.95
C ASP A 430 -13.86 -19.51 15.48
N LEU A 431 -13.92 -20.55 14.66
CA LEU A 431 -13.97 -20.50 13.20
C LEU A 431 -15.21 -21.24 12.71
N ASP A 432 -15.67 -20.91 11.51
CA ASP A 432 -16.64 -21.73 10.78
C ASP A 432 -15.94 -22.97 10.23
N THR A 433 -15.92 -24.05 11.02
CA THR A 433 -15.24 -25.29 10.65
C THR A 433 -15.91 -26.02 9.50
N ASP A 434 -17.23 -25.85 9.32
CA ASP A 434 -17.96 -26.51 8.24
C ASP A 434 -17.61 -25.84 6.90
N LEU A 435 -17.58 -24.50 6.88
CA LEU A 435 -17.09 -23.73 5.73
C LEU A 435 -15.63 -24.08 5.41
N LEU A 436 -14.74 -24.06 6.41
CA LEU A 436 -13.33 -24.37 6.20
C LEU A 436 -13.12 -25.79 5.67
N ASN A 437 -13.79 -26.80 6.24
CA ASN A 437 -13.68 -28.17 5.77
C ASN A 437 -14.22 -28.31 4.33
N SER A 438 -15.33 -27.64 4.00
CA SER A 438 -15.87 -27.63 2.64
C SER A 438 -14.90 -26.96 1.65
N CYS A 439 -14.31 -25.81 2.00
CA CYS A 439 -13.29 -25.15 1.17
C CYS A 439 -12.03 -26.00 1.01
N ILE A 440 -11.58 -26.69 2.07
CA ILE A 440 -10.43 -27.61 1.99
C ILE A 440 -10.71 -28.77 1.03
N GLU A 441 -11.90 -29.37 1.10
CA GLU A 441 -12.30 -30.44 0.18
C GLU A 441 -12.36 -29.94 -1.27
N GLN A 442 -13.04 -28.80 -1.49
CA GLN A 442 -13.17 -28.19 -2.82
C GLN A 442 -11.80 -27.85 -3.42
N VAL A 443 -10.91 -27.20 -2.67
CA VAL A 443 -9.61 -26.79 -3.20
C VAL A 443 -8.73 -28.01 -3.52
N GLN A 444 -8.85 -29.11 -2.77
CA GLN A 444 -8.12 -30.35 -3.06
C GLN A 444 -8.63 -31.01 -4.34
N VAL A 445 -9.95 -31.02 -4.56
CA VAL A 445 -10.57 -31.52 -5.80
C VAL A 445 -10.12 -30.68 -7.00
N GLU A 446 -10.15 -29.35 -6.87
CA GLU A 446 -9.73 -28.44 -7.93
C GLU A 446 -8.23 -28.57 -8.24
N LEU A 447 -7.37 -28.72 -7.22
CA LEU A 447 -5.94 -29.00 -7.43
C LEU A 447 -5.71 -30.32 -8.18
N GLN A 448 -6.45 -31.37 -7.85
CA GLN A 448 -6.35 -32.66 -8.54
C GLN A 448 -6.82 -32.54 -10.01
N SER A 449 -7.89 -31.78 -10.25
CA SER A 449 -8.38 -31.47 -11.59
C SER A 449 -7.34 -30.68 -12.40
N LEU A 450 -6.77 -29.63 -11.80
CA LEU A 450 -5.73 -28.81 -12.39
C LEU A 450 -4.48 -29.63 -12.73
N GLN A 451 -4.10 -30.60 -11.91
CA GLN A 451 -2.97 -31.49 -12.20
C GLN A 451 -3.19 -32.26 -13.51
N VAL A 452 -4.38 -32.83 -13.71
CA VAL A 452 -4.72 -33.55 -14.95
C VAL A 452 -4.72 -32.61 -16.14
N VAL A 453 -5.35 -31.42 -16.01
CA VAL A 453 -5.33 -30.39 -17.06
C VAL A 453 -3.89 -30.02 -17.41
N LYS A 454 -3.04 -29.80 -16.41
CA LYS A 454 -1.63 -29.45 -16.57
C LYS A 454 -0.85 -30.55 -17.30
N GLU A 455 -1.03 -31.81 -16.94
CA GLU A 455 -0.39 -32.96 -17.62
C GLU A 455 -0.87 -33.10 -19.08
N ASP A 456 -2.17 -32.92 -19.34
CA ASP A 456 -2.75 -32.93 -20.69
C ASP A 456 -2.19 -31.79 -21.55
N ILE A 457 -2.01 -30.59 -20.96
CA ILE A 457 -1.39 -29.45 -21.63
C ILE A 457 0.06 -29.77 -21.95
N GLU A 458 0.85 -30.22 -20.97
CA GLU A 458 2.26 -30.57 -21.19
C GLU A 458 2.42 -31.61 -22.31
N ALA A 459 1.59 -32.65 -22.34
CA ALA A 459 1.57 -33.62 -23.43
C ALA A 459 1.22 -32.97 -24.78
N ALA A 460 0.18 -32.13 -24.82
CA ALA A 460 -0.24 -31.43 -26.04
C ALA A 460 0.83 -30.44 -26.55
N LEU A 461 1.64 -29.85 -25.66
CA LEU A 461 2.74 -28.96 -26.02
C LEU A 461 3.91 -29.69 -26.68
N GLU A 462 4.07 -30.99 -26.45
CA GLU A 462 5.08 -31.85 -27.09
C GLU A 462 4.61 -32.41 -28.44
N GLU A 463 3.32 -32.33 -28.77
CA GLU A 463 2.77 -32.82 -30.03
C GLU A 463 3.16 -31.93 -31.23
N GLU A 464 3.67 -32.55 -32.30
CA GLU A 464 3.86 -31.86 -33.58
C GLU A 464 2.50 -31.44 -34.17
N GLY A 465 2.32 -30.14 -34.41
CA GLY A 465 1.13 -29.59 -35.07
C GLY A 465 0.06 -28.98 -34.16
N LEU A 466 0.36 -28.74 -32.88
CA LEU A 466 -0.51 -27.97 -31.99
C LEU A 466 -0.80 -26.58 -32.57
N THR A 467 -2.06 -26.30 -32.90
CA THR A 467 -2.49 -24.99 -33.42
C THR A 467 -2.45 -23.91 -32.33
N PRO A 468 -2.13 -22.64 -32.65
CA PRO A 468 -2.19 -21.52 -31.70
C PRO A 468 -3.54 -21.40 -30.96
N GLU A 469 -4.65 -21.66 -31.65
CA GLU A 469 -5.99 -21.57 -31.09
C GLU A 469 -6.25 -22.66 -30.04
N ARG A 470 -5.75 -23.88 -30.29
CA ARG A 470 -5.81 -24.98 -29.31
C ARG A 470 -4.90 -24.71 -28.12
N ARG A 471 -3.69 -24.18 -28.38
CA ARG A 471 -2.76 -23.76 -27.31
C ARG A 471 -3.41 -22.71 -26.42
N LEU A 472 -4.00 -21.66 -26.99
CA LEU A 472 -4.68 -20.62 -26.23
C LEU A 472 -5.81 -21.19 -25.37
N SER A 473 -6.70 -22.01 -25.95
CA SER A 473 -7.79 -22.68 -25.22
C SER A 473 -7.29 -23.43 -23.99
N LEU A 474 -6.26 -24.27 -24.19
CA LEU A 474 -5.65 -25.04 -23.13
C LEU A 474 -5.11 -24.16 -22.00
N LEU A 475 -4.36 -23.10 -22.34
CA LEU A 475 -3.82 -22.17 -21.34
C LEU A 475 -4.92 -21.38 -20.62
N MET A 476 -5.99 -20.98 -21.31
CA MET A 476 -7.08 -20.25 -20.65
C MET A 476 -7.88 -21.15 -19.70
N HIS A 477 -8.07 -22.43 -20.03
CA HIS A 477 -8.67 -23.38 -19.09
C HIS A 477 -7.81 -23.61 -17.84
N TYR A 478 -6.49 -23.67 -18.01
CA TYR A 478 -5.56 -23.70 -16.87
C TYR A 478 -5.69 -22.43 -16.02
N ASN A 479 -5.72 -21.25 -16.66
CA ASN A 479 -5.84 -19.97 -15.96
C ASN A 479 -7.13 -19.88 -15.14
N ASP A 480 -8.26 -20.27 -15.74
CA ASP A 480 -9.57 -20.25 -15.07
C ASP A 480 -9.58 -21.16 -13.83
N SER A 481 -9.04 -22.37 -13.98
CA SER A 481 -8.89 -23.33 -12.88
C SER A 481 -7.98 -22.77 -11.77
N GLN A 482 -6.85 -22.16 -12.14
CA GLN A 482 -5.95 -21.50 -11.20
C GLN A 482 -6.65 -20.37 -10.44
N LEU A 483 -7.40 -19.50 -11.12
CA LEU A 483 -8.13 -18.39 -10.49
C LEU A 483 -9.19 -18.90 -9.51
N GLN A 484 -9.87 -20.00 -9.84
CA GLN A 484 -10.82 -20.65 -8.94
C GLN A 484 -10.14 -21.20 -7.67
N ILE A 485 -9.00 -21.88 -7.82
CA ILE A 485 -8.20 -22.39 -6.69
C ILE A 485 -7.70 -21.23 -5.83
N GLU A 486 -7.27 -20.14 -6.46
CA GLU A 486 -6.78 -18.95 -5.77
C GLU A 486 -7.89 -18.27 -4.94
N ARG A 487 -9.11 -18.17 -5.45
CA ARG A 487 -10.27 -17.71 -4.66
C ARG A 487 -10.55 -18.59 -3.45
N LEU A 488 -10.53 -19.91 -3.63
CA LEU A 488 -10.69 -20.86 -2.52
C LEU A 488 -9.56 -20.71 -1.49
N ARG A 489 -8.31 -20.53 -1.94
CA ARG A 489 -7.16 -20.24 -1.09
C ARG A 489 -7.35 -18.97 -0.28
N GLN A 490 -7.80 -17.89 -0.91
CA GLN A 490 -8.07 -16.61 -0.26
C GLN A 490 -9.19 -16.74 0.77
N GLN A 491 -10.27 -17.45 0.43
CA GLN A 491 -11.37 -17.75 1.36
C GLN A 491 -10.90 -18.58 2.56
N LEU A 492 -10.00 -19.55 2.37
CA LEU A 492 -9.37 -20.28 3.48
C LEU A 492 -8.57 -19.34 4.39
N ILE A 493 -7.84 -18.39 3.82
CA ILE A 493 -7.05 -17.42 4.58
C ILE A 493 -7.96 -16.51 5.41
N THR A 494 -9.00 -15.92 4.81
CA THR A 494 -9.90 -15.02 5.52
C THR A 494 -10.73 -15.77 6.56
N ALA A 495 -11.34 -16.91 6.20
CA ALA A 495 -12.16 -17.72 7.10
C ALA A 495 -11.37 -18.38 8.25
N SER A 496 -10.03 -18.43 8.15
CA SER A 496 -9.17 -18.86 9.25
C SER A 496 -8.91 -17.77 10.31
N ALA A 497 -9.46 -16.56 10.16
CA ALA A 497 -9.32 -15.50 11.15
C ALA A 497 -10.43 -15.57 12.20
N GLU A 498 -10.06 -15.47 13.48
CA GLU A 498 -11.03 -15.40 14.57
C GLU A 498 -11.51 -13.96 14.76
N SER A 499 -12.82 -13.78 14.88
CA SER A 499 -13.42 -12.50 15.20
C SER A 499 -13.31 -12.19 16.69
N ARG A 500 -12.76 -11.01 17.03
CA ARG A 500 -12.63 -10.56 18.43
C ARG A 500 -13.98 -10.03 18.96
N PRO A 501 -14.41 -10.41 20.18
CA PRO A 501 -15.68 -9.97 20.75
C PRO A 501 -15.68 -8.50 21.19
N VAL A 502 -14.49 -7.96 21.48
CA VAL A 502 -14.27 -6.54 21.80
C VAL A 502 -13.20 -6.01 20.86
N SER A 503 -13.60 -5.12 19.95
CA SER A 503 -12.70 -4.49 18.98
C SER A 503 -13.37 -3.28 18.35
N ALA A 504 -12.62 -2.19 18.16
CA ALA A 504 -13.08 -1.11 17.30
C ALA A 504 -12.86 -1.49 15.84
N ARG A 505 -13.92 -1.39 15.06
CA ARG A 505 -13.93 -1.69 13.63
C ARG A 505 -14.49 -0.45 12.96
N ALA A 506 -13.58 0.41 12.55
CA ALA A 506 -13.92 1.74 12.12
C ALA A 506 -13.65 1.97 10.64
N VAL A 507 -14.25 3.03 10.10
CA VAL A 507 -14.01 3.51 8.74
C VAL A 507 -13.99 5.03 8.73
N TRP A 508 -13.05 5.62 7.98
CA TRP A 508 -13.15 7.02 7.59
C TRP A 508 -14.11 7.13 6.42
N HIS A 509 -15.19 7.89 6.60
CA HIS A 509 -16.26 8.02 5.63
C HIS A 509 -16.25 9.40 4.98
N ARG A 510 -16.12 9.43 3.66
CA ARG A 510 -16.25 10.64 2.85
C ARG A 510 -17.69 10.82 2.36
N PRO A 511 -18.35 11.96 2.65
CA PRO A 511 -19.70 12.27 2.22
C PRO A 511 -19.86 12.26 0.69
N VAL A 512 -20.70 11.37 0.18
CA VAL A 512 -21.04 11.29 -1.26
C VAL A 512 -22.53 11.06 -1.52
N GLU A 513 -23.29 10.72 -0.48
CA GLU A 513 -24.70 10.38 -0.55
C GLU A 513 -25.56 11.62 -0.66
N MET A 514 -26.49 11.57 -1.62
CA MET A 514 -27.36 12.71 -1.95
C MET A 514 -28.81 12.52 -1.44
N THR A 515 -29.08 11.40 -0.76
CA THR A 515 -30.41 11.04 -0.22
C THR A 515 -30.26 10.26 1.08
N TYR A 516 -31.31 10.19 1.89
CA TYR A 516 -31.30 9.38 3.12
C TYR A 516 -31.20 7.88 2.78
N GLU A 517 -31.86 7.44 1.71
CA GLU A 517 -31.83 6.04 1.28
C GLU A 517 -30.41 5.58 0.90
N ALA A 518 -29.64 6.45 0.24
CA ALA A 518 -28.23 6.16 -0.05
C ALA A 518 -27.37 6.11 1.22
N ILE A 519 -27.64 6.99 2.20
CA ILE A 519 -27.01 6.96 3.52
C ILE A 519 -27.32 5.62 4.22
N GLU A 520 -28.59 5.24 4.26
CA GLU A 520 -29.06 3.99 4.89
C GLU A 520 -28.43 2.77 4.23
N GLN A 521 -28.34 2.72 2.89
CA GLN A 521 -27.70 1.62 2.17
C GLN A 521 -26.22 1.43 2.56
N ASN A 522 -25.47 2.53 2.68
CA ASN A 522 -24.06 2.47 3.05
C ASN A 522 -23.87 2.10 4.54
N ILE A 523 -24.73 2.64 5.42
CA ILE A 523 -24.70 2.33 6.86
C ILE A 523 -25.16 0.90 7.12
N SER A 524 -26.14 0.38 6.39
CA SER A 524 -26.55 -1.03 6.50
C SER A 524 -25.40 -1.95 6.08
N THR A 525 -24.67 -1.60 5.02
CA THR A 525 -23.46 -2.33 4.60
C THR A 525 -22.42 -2.33 5.71
N TYR A 526 -22.16 -1.19 6.36
CA TYR A 526 -21.26 -1.10 7.52
C TYR A 526 -21.70 -1.98 8.67
N HIS A 527 -22.98 -1.94 9.04
CA HIS A 527 -23.53 -2.78 10.08
C HIS A 527 -23.38 -4.27 9.75
N GLU A 528 -23.74 -4.68 8.54
CA GLU A 528 -23.67 -6.07 8.08
C GLU A 528 -22.25 -6.61 8.18
N ILE A 529 -21.24 -5.87 7.70
CA ILE A 529 -19.83 -6.27 7.77
C ILE A 529 -19.19 -6.03 9.16
N GLY A 530 -19.97 -5.60 10.15
CA GLY A 530 -19.55 -5.47 11.54
C GLY A 530 -18.72 -4.23 11.88
N ILE A 531 -18.80 -3.16 11.09
CA ILE A 531 -18.29 -1.83 11.47
C ILE A 531 -19.16 -1.27 12.60
N ASN A 532 -18.52 -0.78 13.65
CA ASN A 532 -19.21 -0.27 14.85
C ASN A 532 -18.82 1.19 15.20
N LEU A 533 -17.94 1.81 14.41
CA LEU A 533 -17.52 3.21 14.56
C LEU A 533 -17.29 3.85 13.18
N VAL A 534 -17.75 5.07 12.97
CA VAL A 534 -17.51 5.83 11.75
C VAL A 534 -16.91 7.19 12.08
N PHE A 535 -15.82 7.52 11.41
CA PHE A 535 -15.25 8.87 11.37
C PHE A 535 -15.75 9.58 10.11
N VAL A 536 -16.81 10.38 10.23
CA VAL A 536 -17.46 11.05 9.09
C VAL A 536 -16.81 12.40 8.82
N GLU A 537 -16.31 12.59 7.59
CA GLU A 537 -15.65 13.83 7.18
C GLU A 537 -16.65 15.00 7.33
N THR A 538 -16.34 15.93 8.22
CA THR A 538 -17.26 16.96 8.72
C THR A 538 -16.82 18.37 8.34
N LEU A 539 -15.52 18.63 8.38
CA LEU A 539 -14.91 19.87 7.90
C LEU A 539 -13.82 19.47 6.91
N TYR A 540 -13.99 19.82 5.64
CA TYR A 540 -13.04 19.45 4.60
C TYR A 540 -13.09 20.41 3.42
N ASN A 541 -11.94 20.67 2.80
CA ASN A 541 -11.79 21.67 1.74
C ASN A 541 -12.36 23.06 2.10
N GLY A 542 -12.38 23.42 3.40
CA GLY A 542 -12.98 24.66 3.89
C GLY A 542 -14.51 24.69 3.96
N TYR A 543 -15.19 23.55 3.81
CA TYR A 543 -16.66 23.44 3.89
C TYR A 543 -17.13 22.51 5.01
N SER A 544 -18.31 22.81 5.55
CA SER A 544 -18.98 22.02 6.57
C SER A 544 -20.02 21.05 5.98
N THR A 545 -20.19 19.87 6.60
CA THR A 545 -21.28 18.93 6.29
C THR A 545 -22.54 19.10 7.14
N PHE A 546 -22.53 20.04 8.09
CA PHE A 546 -23.71 20.48 8.82
C PHE A 546 -23.87 22.00 8.68
N ARG A 547 -25.06 22.52 8.96
CA ARG A 547 -25.32 23.96 8.84
C ARG A 547 -24.74 24.71 10.04
N SER A 548 -23.45 25.05 9.97
CA SER A 548 -22.77 25.83 11.01
C SER A 548 -23.19 27.31 11.01
N ASP A 549 -23.14 27.93 12.19
CA ASP A 549 -23.28 29.38 12.38
C ASP A 549 -21.95 30.12 12.19
N VAL A 550 -20.83 29.39 12.05
CA VAL A 550 -19.51 29.95 11.76
C VAL A 550 -19.40 30.25 10.26
N ALA A 551 -19.50 31.54 9.91
CA ALA A 551 -19.59 31.99 8.52
C ALA A 551 -18.38 31.60 7.65
N ASP A 552 -17.20 31.40 8.25
CA ASP A 552 -15.98 31.06 7.52
C ASP A 552 -15.97 29.61 6.99
N PHE A 553 -16.78 28.72 7.58
CA PHE A 553 -16.91 27.33 7.15
C PHE A 553 -18.34 27.07 6.66
N PRO A 554 -18.69 27.57 5.46
CA PRO A 554 -20.04 27.45 4.93
C PRO A 554 -20.43 26.00 4.66
N TYR A 555 -21.74 25.76 4.62
CA TYR A 555 -22.28 24.47 4.24
C TYR A 555 -21.85 24.06 2.83
N ASN A 556 -21.42 22.81 2.65
CA ASN A 556 -21.04 22.30 1.36
C ASN A 556 -22.25 22.27 0.41
N SER A 557 -22.22 23.13 -0.61
CA SER A 557 -23.30 23.22 -1.60
C SER A 557 -23.55 21.90 -2.35
N LYS A 558 -22.54 21.03 -2.47
CA LYS A 558 -22.67 19.70 -3.08
C LYS A 558 -23.57 18.75 -2.27
N LEU A 559 -23.79 19.02 -0.98
CA LEU A 559 -24.62 18.21 -0.09
C LEU A 559 -26.00 18.84 0.16
N SER A 560 -26.39 19.89 -0.58
CA SER A 560 -27.61 20.68 -0.33
C SER A 560 -28.95 20.03 -0.73
N GLU A 561 -28.98 18.71 -0.79
CA GLU A 561 -30.18 17.93 -1.04
C GLU A 561 -31.08 17.80 0.19
N SER A 562 -32.29 17.27 -0.03
CA SER A 562 -33.24 16.97 1.03
C SER A 562 -33.03 15.54 1.55
N TYR A 563 -32.66 15.40 2.83
CA TYR A 563 -32.54 14.10 3.49
C TYR A 563 -33.78 13.86 4.35
N ALA A 564 -34.64 12.92 3.94
CA ALA A 564 -35.87 12.61 4.64
C ALA A 564 -36.01 11.10 4.86
N ASN A 565 -36.39 10.70 6.07
CA ASN A 565 -36.82 9.35 6.39
C ASN A 565 -38.29 9.38 6.82
N GLY A 566 -39.19 9.03 5.89
CA GLY A 566 -40.63 9.17 6.09
C GLY A 566 -41.03 10.62 6.37
N ASP A 567 -41.63 10.87 7.54
CA ASP A 567 -42.07 12.21 7.96
C ASP A 567 -40.94 13.06 8.61
N ILE A 568 -39.77 12.46 8.86
CA ILE A 568 -38.62 13.15 9.46
C ILE A 568 -37.78 13.76 8.34
N VAL A 569 -37.61 15.08 8.37
CA VAL A 569 -36.70 15.80 7.47
C VAL A 569 -35.54 16.34 8.30
N TYR A 570 -34.33 15.96 7.92
CA TYR A 570 -33.10 16.39 8.58
C TYR A 570 -32.64 17.75 8.03
N ASN A 571 -32.00 18.55 8.87
CA ASN A 571 -31.56 19.90 8.50
C ASN A 571 -30.41 19.90 7.47
N ASP A 572 -29.58 18.85 7.51
CA ASP A 572 -28.38 18.67 6.72
C ASP A 572 -27.93 17.20 6.66
N TYR A 573 -26.94 16.94 5.82
CA TYR A 573 -26.29 15.63 5.62
C TYR A 573 -25.80 15.01 6.93
N LEU A 574 -25.00 15.72 7.73
CA LEU A 574 -24.39 15.13 8.93
C LEU A 574 -25.44 14.72 9.97
N SER A 575 -26.49 15.53 10.14
CA SER A 575 -27.61 15.20 11.02
C SER A 575 -28.34 13.94 10.56
N ALA A 576 -28.56 13.78 9.25
CA ALA A 576 -29.18 12.58 8.67
C ALA A 576 -28.29 11.34 8.84
N PHE A 577 -27.00 11.48 8.53
CA PHE A 577 -26.01 10.41 8.62
C PHE A 577 -25.86 9.90 10.06
N ALA A 578 -25.66 10.81 11.02
CA ALA A 578 -25.48 10.45 12.42
C ALA A 578 -26.75 9.83 13.03
N ALA A 579 -27.93 10.31 12.64
CA ALA A 579 -29.20 9.70 13.06
C ALA A 579 -29.35 8.28 12.51
N CYS A 580 -29.02 8.05 11.24
CA CYS A 580 -29.06 6.72 10.65
C CYS A 580 -28.06 5.77 11.32
N CYS A 581 -26.81 6.18 11.57
CA CYS A 581 -25.84 5.37 12.30
C CYS A 581 -26.35 4.95 13.69
N ALA A 582 -27.03 5.86 14.40
CA ALA A 582 -27.61 5.56 15.71
C ALA A 582 -28.68 4.46 15.66
N GLU A 583 -29.48 4.37 14.58
CA GLU A 583 -30.46 3.30 14.38
C GLU A 583 -29.80 1.92 14.23
N TYR A 584 -28.60 1.87 13.65
CA TYR A 584 -27.80 0.66 13.47
C TYR A 584 -26.81 0.37 14.62
N GLY A 585 -26.78 1.24 15.64
CA GLY A 585 -25.86 1.11 16.77
C GLY A 585 -24.39 1.38 16.43
N ILE A 586 -24.13 2.18 15.39
CA ILE A 586 -22.79 2.60 14.96
C ILE A 586 -22.46 3.94 15.60
N GLU A 587 -21.33 4.03 16.29
CA GLU A 587 -20.87 5.29 16.90
C GLU A 587 -20.31 6.25 15.84
N VAL A 588 -20.53 7.56 16.01
CA VAL A 588 -20.10 8.58 15.04
C VAL A 588 -19.20 9.63 15.68
N HIS A 589 -18.03 9.82 15.08
CA HIS A 589 -17.07 10.87 15.39
C HIS A 589 -16.93 11.79 14.16
N ALA A 590 -16.88 13.10 14.38
CA ALA A 590 -16.65 14.06 13.30
C ALA A 590 -15.16 14.11 12.93
N TRP A 591 -14.83 13.73 11.71
CA TRP A 591 -13.48 13.84 11.15
C TRP A 591 -13.28 15.22 10.52
N VAL A 592 -12.29 15.98 11.00
CA VAL A 592 -12.09 17.37 10.59
C VAL A 592 -10.67 17.61 10.08
N GLU A 593 -10.56 18.22 8.90
CA GLU A 593 -9.33 18.81 8.37
C GLU A 593 -9.10 20.15 9.09
N ASN A 594 -8.18 20.18 10.06
CA ASN A 594 -8.03 21.34 10.95
C ASN A 594 -7.47 22.58 10.22
N PHE A 595 -6.31 22.43 9.60
CA PHE A 595 -5.60 23.56 8.97
C PHE A 595 -5.53 23.46 7.45
N TYR A 596 -5.81 22.29 6.88
CA TYR A 596 -5.90 22.09 5.44
C TYR A 596 -7.30 22.52 4.97
N VAL A 597 -7.35 23.35 3.91
CA VAL A 597 -8.61 23.91 3.39
C VAL A 597 -8.82 23.62 1.90
N GLY A 598 -8.16 22.58 1.39
CA GLY A 598 -8.32 22.13 0.01
C GLY A 598 -7.26 22.67 -0.95
N THR A 599 -7.59 22.65 -2.23
CA THR A 599 -6.66 23.01 -3.33
C THR A 599 -7.03 24.30 -4.06
N LEU A 600 -8.13 24.94 -3.67
CA LEU A 600 -8.67 26.12 -4.33
C LEU A 600 -8.55 27.33 -3.41
N ASN A 601 -7.91 28.40 -3.88
CA ASN A 601 -7.83 29.67 -3.14
C ASN A 601 -9.12 30.50 -3.24
N THR A 602 -10.17 29.95 -3.83
CA THR A 602 -11.48 30.58 -4.01
C THR A 602 -12.51 30.13 -2.97
N VAL A 603 -12.14 29.29 -2.01
CA VAL A 603 -13.02 28.91 -0.89
C VAL A 603 -13.27 30.10 0.06
N GLU A 604 -14.45 30.15 0.68
CA GLU A 604 -14.90 31.34 1.43
C GLU A 604 -13.97 31.70 2.60
N VAL A 605 -13.46 30.72 3.36
CA VAL A 605 -12.48 30.97 4.44
C VAL A 605 -11.26 31.76 3.95
N ILE A 606 -10.76 31.46 2.75
CA ILE A 606 -9.61 32.17 2.17
C ILE A 606 -9.99 33.52 1.57
N GLN A 607 -11.20 33.64 1.00
CA GLN A 607 -11.69 34.92 0.47
C GLN A 607 -11.98 35.94 1.57
N ASN A 608 -12.55 35.48 2.68
CA ASN A 608 -12.85 36.29 3.86
C ASN A 608 -11.57 36.64 4.62
N HIS A 609 -10.64 35.69 4.71
CA HIS A 609 -9.40 35.81 5.49
C HIS A 609 -8.14 35.46 4.67
N PRO A 610 -7.77 36.28 3.67
CA PRO A 610 -6.54 36.05 2.90
C PRO A 610 -5.28 36.17 3.77
N ASP A 611 -5.37 36.83 4.92
CA ASP A 611 -4.31 36.97 5.91
C ASP A 611 -4.10 35.71 6.78
N TRP A 612 -5.03 34.75 6.74
CA TRP A 612 -4.88 33.45 7.41
C TRP A 612 -4.05 32.44 6.61
N LEU A 613 -3.81 32.70 5.32
CA LEU A 613 -3.04 31.81 4.45
C LEU A 613 -1.65 31.51 5.03
N LEU A 614 -1.30 30.22 5.02
CA LEU A 614 0.05 29.77 5.28
C LEU A 614 0.95 30.09 4.08
N TYR A 615 2.12 30.64 4.36
CA TYR A 615 3.12 30.96 3.34
C TYR A 615 4.37 30.08 3.49
N ASN A 616 4.94 29.72 2.34
CA ASN A 616 6.24 29.10 2.21
C ASN A 616 7.36 30.13 2.36
N ASP A 617 8.57 29.65 2.58
CA ASP A 617 9.78 30.47 2.69
C ASP A 617 10.06 31.32 1.44
N ASP A 618 9.65 30.83 0.26
CA ASP A 618 9.72 31.51 -1.04
C ASP A 618 8.56 32.49 -1.32
N GLY A 619 7.56 32.56 -0.42
CA GLY A 619 6.39 33.42 -0.55
C GLY A 619 5.21 32.84 -1.33
N THR A 620 5.30 31.59 -1.78
CA THR A 620 4.15 30.86 -2.36
C THR A 620 3.22 30.31 -1.28
N ILE A 621 2.00 29.90 -1.66
CA ILE A 621 0.95 29.41 -0.74
C ILE A 621 0.61 27.93 -0.93
N TYR A 622 1.11 27.32 -2.01
CA TYR A 622 0.84 25.92 -2.35
C TYR A 622 1.89 25.00 -1.73
N GLN A 623 1.43 23.98 -1.01
CA GLN A 623 2.28 23.08 -0.22
C GLN A 623 2.78 21.92 -1.09
N ARG A 624 3.90 22.13 -1.79
CA ARG A 624 4.40 21.23 -2.85
C ARG A 624 4.72 19.81 -2.38
N ASN A 625 5.05 19.64 -1.10
CA ASN A 625 5.39 18.35 -0.50
C ASN A 625 4.17 17.54 0.01
N GLU A 626 2.95 18.07 -0.08
CA GLU A 626 1.71 17.37 0.32
C GLU A 626 1.10 16.52 -0.81
N GLY A 627 1.83 16.28 -1.90
CA GLY A 627 1.34 15.47 -3.03
C GLY A 627 0.36 16.20 -3.96
N GLY A 628 0.14 17.50 -3.76
CA GLY A 628 -0.72 18.33 -4.62
C GLY A 628 -0.63 19.83 -4.31
N ALA A 629 -1.46 20.64 -4.97
CA ALA A 629 -1.54 22.10 -4.76
C ALA A 629 -2.32 22.45 -3.48
N TYR A 630 -1.95 21.83 -2.35
CA TYR A 630 -2.68 21.96 -1.09
C TYR A 630 -2.51 23.37 -0.51
N ILE A 631 -3.55 23.87 0.13
CA ILE A 631 -3.59 25.18 0.78
C ILE A 631 -3.91 24.97 2.25
N PHE A 632 -3.15 25.67 3.10
CA PHE A 632 -3.31 25.63 4.54
C PHE A 632 -3.58 27.03 5.09
N ILE A 633 -4.31 27.09 6.19
CA ILE A 633 -4.40 28.25 7.07
C ILE A 633 -3.43 28.09 8.24
N ASP A 634 -2.87 29.19 8.74
CA ASP A 634 -1.74 29.16 9.68
C ASP A 634 -2.12 28.71 11.10
N PRO A 635 -1.55 27.61 11.62
CA PRO A 635 -1.75 27.17 12.99
C PRO A 635 -1.34 28.19 14.05
N ALA A 636 -0.38 29.08 13.76
CA ALA A 636 0.07 30.11 14.72
C ALA A 636 -0.87 31.32 14.80
N ASN A 637 -1.85 31.43 13.89
CA ASN A 637 -2.82 32.51 13.93
C ASN A 637 -3.91 32.21 14.97
N LYS A 638 -4.01 33.05 16.00
CA LYS A 638 -4.99 32.89 17.07
C LYS A 638 -6.44 32.99 16.59
N GLU A 639 -6.72 33.81 15.58
CA GLU A 639 -8.09 33.93 15.03
C GLU A 639 -8.53 32.64 14.32
N VAL A 640 -7.61 31.98 13.61
CA VAL A 640 -7.86 30.64 13.03
C VAL A 640 -8.21 29.64 14.14
N GLN A 641 -7.39 29.57 15.19
CA GLN A 641 -7.62 28.66 16.32
C GLN A 641 -8.96 28.92 17.02
N ASP A 642 -9.27 30.19 17.29
CA ASP A 642 -10.51 30.59 17.97
C ASP A 642 -11.75 30.28 17.10
N THR A 643 -11.64 30.42 15.77
CA THR A 643 -12.72 30.11 14.81
C THR A 643 -12.97 28.60 14.71
N LEU A 644 -11.92 27.78 14.67
CA LEU A 644 -12.05 26.32 14.70
C LEU A 644 -12.71 25.82 16.00
N ILE A 645 -12.31 26.37 17.16
CA ILE A 645 -12.95 26.03 18.45
C ILE A 645 -14.42 26.45 18.46
N ALA A 646 -14.77 27.61 17.90
CA ALA A 646 -16.17 28.02 17.76
C ALA A 646 -16.96 27.03 16.88
N TYR A 647 -16.38 26.59 15.76
CA TYR A 647 -16.98 25.60 14.87
C TYR A 647 -17.21 24.26 15.57
N TYR A 648 -16.23 23.77 16.33
CA TYR A 648 -16.38 22.52 17.09
C TYR A 648 -17.47 22.62 18.16
N ASN A 649 -17.57 23.76 18.85
CA ASN A 649 -18.63 23.96 19.83
C ASN A 649 -20.03 23.99 19.18
N ASP A 650 -20.16 24.64 18.02
CA ASP A 650 -21.41 24.68 17.24
C ASP A 650 -21.82 23.30 16.72
N LEU A 651 -20.86 22.49 16.26
CA LEU A 651 -21.09 21.09 15.86
C LEU A 651 -21.76 20.28 16.97
N PHE A 652 -21.18 20.26 18.17
CA PHE A 652 -21.69 19.47 19.29
C PHE A 652 -23.00 20.02 19.88
N GLU A 653 -23.36 21.27 19.58
CA GLU A 653 -24.66 21.84 19.93
C GLU A 653 -25.77 21.43 18.94
N LYS A 654 -25.44 21.30 17.65
CA LYS A 654 -26.42 21.05 16.58
C LYS A 654 -26.59 19.58 16.22
N VAL A 655 -25.55 18.75 16.40
CA VAL A 655 -25.57 17.33 16.01
C VAL A 655 -25.22 16.45 17.22
N PRO A 656 -26.12 16.30 18.21
CA PRO A 656 -25.82 15.61 19.47
C PRO A 656 -25.55 14.10 19.33
N GLN A 657 -25.84 13.50 18.17
CA GLN A 657 -25.51 12.10 17.85
C GLN A 657 -24.02 11.91 17.55
N VAL A 658 -23.28 12.98 17.24
CA VAL A 658 -21.82 12.94 17.11
C VAL A 658 -21.22 13.03 18.50
N VAL A 659 -20.49 12.00 18.93
CA VAL A 659 -19.99 11.85 20.31
C VAL A 659 -18.46 11.98 20.42
N GLY A 660 -17.78 12.24 19.32
CA GLY A 660 -16.34 12.47 19.31
C GLY A 660 -15.86 13.34 18.16
N LEU A 661 -14.64 13.84 18.30
CA LEU A 661 -13.93 14.66 17.31
C LEU A 661 -12.65 13.94 16.90
N ASN A 662 -12.47 13.68 15.61
CA ASN A 662 -11.26 13.09 15.04
C ASN A 662 -10.45 14.17 14.31
N LEU A 663 -9.30 14.50 14.90
CA LEU A 663 -8.42 15.55 14.41
C LEU A 663 -7.51 15.02 13.30
N ASP A 664 -7.77 15.43 12.07
CA ASP A 664 -6.88 15.24 10.93
C ASP A 664 -6.31 16.58 10.47
N TYR A 665 -5.20 16.56 9.75
CA TYR A 665 -4.43 17.74 9.36
C TYR A 665 -4.17 18.71 10.53
N ILE A 666 -4.11 18.18 11.76
CA ILE A 666 -3.73 18.90 12.98
C ILE A 666 -2.20 19.05 13.00
N ARG A 667 -1.68 19.82 12.03
CA ARG A 667 -0.26 19.90 11.68
C ARG A 667 0.07 21.07 10.79
N TYR A 668 1.37 21.37 10.69
CA TYR A 668 1.91 22.07 9.52
C TYR A 668 2.03 21.10 8.34
N PRO A 669 2.03 21.62 7.10
CA PRO A 669 2.29 20.79 5.93
C PRO A 669 3.71 20.21 5.96
N VAL A 670 3.93 19.11 5.23
CA VAL A 670 5.23 18.45 5.09
C VAL A 670 6.26 19.49 4.62
N SER A 671 7.29 19.69 5.44
CA SER A 671 8.35 20.66 5.14
C SER A 671 9.70 20.17 5.65
N ASP A 672 10.76 20.61 4.99
CA ASP A 672 12.13 20.45 5.44
C ASP A 672 12.89 21.79 5.31
N PHE A 673 14.20 21.78 5.54
CA PHE A 673 14.99 23.01 5.46
C PHE A 673 15.02 23.62 4.04
N ALA A 674 14.92 22.79 3.00
CA ALA A 674 15.02 23.22 1.61
C ALA A 674 13.70 23.80 1.10
N GLU A 675 12.57 23.26 1.56
CA GLU A 675 11.23 23.74 1.26
C GLU A 675 10.44 23.91 2.57
N ASP A 676 10.63 25.06 3.23
CA ASP A 676 10.07 25.32 4.55
C ASP A 676 8.78 26.16 4.51
N THR A 677 7.97 26.04 5.56
CA THR A 677 6.62 26.60 5.65
C THR A 677 6.40 27.38 6.95
N GLY A 678 5.29 28.12 7.04
CA GLY A 678 4.97 28.93 8.23
C GLY A 678 5.60 30.31 8.24
N TYR A 679 5.91 30.88 7.08
CA TYR A 679 6.44 32.24 6.94
C TYR A 679 5.33 33.30 6.95
N THR A 680 4.44 33.18 7.93
CA THR A 680 3.33 34.11 8.18
C THR A 680 3.73 35.16 9.22
N MET A 681 2.96 36.26 9.28
CA MET A 681 3.21 37.31 10.27
C MET A 681 3.12 36.78 11.72
N ALA A 682 2.12 35.94 12.00
CA ALA A 682 1.89 35.39 13.33
C ALA A 682 3.03 34.47 13.77
N ALA A 683 3.39 33.49 12.95
CA ALA A 683 4.41 32.50 13.28
C ALA A 683 5.82 33.12 13.39
N MET A 684 6.20 33.99 12.42
CA MET A 684 7.51 34.66 12.46
C MET A 684 7.65 35.57 13.67
N LYS A 685 6.59 36.32 14.02
CA LYS A 685 6.57 37.20 15.20
C LYS A 685 6.69 36.39 16.48
N GLY A 686 5.89 35.34 16.66
CA GLY A 686 5.94 34.52 17.87
C GLY A 686 7.31 33.85 18.08
N PHE A 687 7.93 33.34 17.02
CA PHE A 687 9.29 32.78 17.13
C PHE A 687 10.34 33.85 17.44
N TYR A 688 10.25 35.05 16.84
CA TYR A 688 11.15 36.16 17.18
C TYR A 688 11.02 36.55 18.65
N GLU A 689 9.80 36.64 19.17
CA GLU A 689 9.54 36.93 20.57
C GLU A 689 10.11 35.84 21.50
N GLN A 690 9.97 34.55 21.16
CA GLN A 690 10.60 33.45 21.89
C GLN A 690 12.13 33.59 21.95
N LYS A 691 12.76 34.06 20.87
CA LYS A 691 14.21 34.30 20.83
C LYS A 691 14.63 35.63 21.47
N GLY A 692 13.71 36.42 22.02
CA GLY A 692 13.99 37.75 22.57
C GLY A 692 14.38 38.78 21.50
N LEU A 693 13.99 38.55 20.25
CA LEU A 693 14.23 39.42 19.10
C LEU A 693 12.98 40.27 18.80
N THR A 694 13.15 41.35 18.04
CA THR A 694 12.05 42.22 17.62
C THR A 694 12.17 42.61 16.15
N PHE A 695 11.02 42.76 15.50
CA PHE A 695 10.93 43.34 14.17
C PHE A 695 10.77 44.86 14.25
N SER A 696 11.33 45.57 13.28
CA SER A 696 11.08 47.01 13.10
C SER A 696 9.64 47.28 12.65
N ALA A 697 9.16 48.50 12.85
CA ALA A 697 7.83 48.91 12.40
C ALA A 697 7.60 48.68 10.89
N ALA A 698 8.63 48.84 10.06
CA ALA A 698 8.54 48.60 8.62
C ALA A 698 8.39 47.11 8.26
N GLN A 699 8.96 46.21 9.07
CA GLN A 699 8.82 44.75 8.91
C GLN A 699 7.46 44.29 9.44
N LEU A 700 6.99 44.86 10.55
CA LEU A 700 5.65 44.57 11.10
C LEU A 700 4.51 45.02 10.17
N ALA A 701 4.77 45.97 9.27
CA ALA A 701 3.77 46.47 8.32
C ALA A 701 3.78 45.72 6.97
N ASP A 702 4.71 44.81 6.73
CA ASP A 702 4.92 44.17 5.43
C ASP A 702 5.54 42.77 5.59
N ARG A 703 4.75 41.73 5.29
CA ARG A 703 5.14 40.33 5.45
C ARG A 703 6.40 39.98 4.67
N GLU A 704 6.58 40.49 3.46
CA GLU A 704 7.79 40.20 2.68
C GLU A 704 9.03 40.80 3.32
N LYS A 705 8.92 42.03 3.86
CA LYS A 705 10.03 42.62 4.62
C LYS A 705 10.34 41.83 5.89
N MET A 706 9.31 41.32 6.58
CA MET A 706 9.47 40.45 7.75
C MET A 706 10.17 39.14 7.36
N ALA A 707 9.68 38.46 6.32
CA ALA A 707 10.23 37.18 5.84
C ALA A 707 11.69 37.32 5.40
N ASN A 708 12.04 38.39 4.67
CA ASN A 708 13.42 38.69 4.30
C ASN A 708 14.34 38.83 5.53
N LYS A 709 13.84 39.41 6.63
CA LYS A 709 14.59 39.53 7.86
C LYS A 709 14.65 38.20 8.62
N PHE A 710 13.55 37.45 8.64
CA PHE A 710 13.42 36.17 9.29
C PHE A 710 14.40 35.14 8.72
N ARG A 711 14.48 35.03 7.38
CA ARG A 711 15.41 34.13 6.66
C ARG A 711 16.87 34.30 7.05
N GLN A 712 17.28 35.46 7.57
CA GLN A 712 18.66 35.69 8.04
C GLN A 712 19.03 34.78 9.23
N LEU A 713 18.06 34.26 9.98
CA LEU A 713 18.32 33.28 11.04
C LEU A 713 18.82 31.94 10.49
N PHE A 714 18.57 31.66 9.21
CA PHE A 714 18.89 30.39 8.56
C PHE A 714 19.96 30.54 7.47
N ASP A 715 20.60 31.71 7.37
CA ASP A 715 21.65 31.98 6.39
C ASP A 715 23.01 32.09 7.10
N ILE A 716 23.95 31.24 6.68
CA ILE A 716 25.31 31.18 7.22
C ILE A 716 26.06 32.51 7.10
N GLN A 717 25.77 33.34 6.10
CA GLN A 717 26.40 34.65 5.92
C GLN A 717 26.03 35.62 7.05
N TYR A 718 24.83 35.48 7.61
CA TYR A 718 24.35 36.30 8.71
C TYR A 718 24.64 35.69 10.08
N MET A 719 24.61 34.37 10.21
CA MET A 719 24.81 33.67 11.48
C MET A 719 26.27 33.33 11.79
N GLY A 720 27.14 33.32 10.77
CA GLY A 720 28.58 33.10 10.92
C GLY A 720 29.02 31.65 11.13
N SER A 721 28.09 30.70 11.35
CA SER A 721 28.39 29.26 11.43
C SER A 721 27.19 28.39 11.05
N GLN A 722 27.45 27.21 10.46
CA GLN A 722 26.40 26.24 10.14
C GLN A 722 25.72 25.69 11.41
N GLN A 723 26.48 25.49 12.48
CA GLN A 723 25.94 25.02 13.76
C GLN A 723 24.86 25.95 14.32
N THR A 724 25.04 27.27 14.17
CA THR A 724 24.03 28.26 14.59
C THR A 724 22.79 28.22 13.71
N VAL A 725 22.96 28.02 12.38
CA VAL A 725 21.85 27.88 11.43
C VAL A 725 21.02 26.64 11.76
N ASP A 726 21.68 25.49 11.95
CA ASP A 726 21.01 24.23 12.28
C ASP A 726 20.28 24.33 13.64
N ALA A 727 20.90 24.95 14.63
CA ALA A 727 20.27 25.20 15.93
C ALA A 727 19.03 26.11 15.82
N ASN A 728 19.13 27.21 15.07
CA ASN A 728 17.99 28.09 14.82
C ASN A 728 16.85 27.37 14.11
N TYR A 729 17.16 26.52 13.13
CA TYR A 729 16.17 25.76 12.40
C TYR A 729 15.48 24.71 13.29
N ASN A 730 16.24 23.98 14.10
CA ASN A 730 15.66 23.02 15.06
C ASN A 730 14.76 23.73 16.08
N GLU A 731 15.13 24.91 16.57
CA GLU A 731 14.27 25.72 17.43
C GLU A 731 13.00 26.19 16.69
N TRP A 732 13.08 26.49 15.40
CA TRP A 732 11.93 26.87 14.57
C TRP A 732 10.97 25.69 14.30
N VAL A 733 11.52 24.49 14.09
CA VAL A 733 10.76 23.24 14.05
C VAL A 733 10.06 23.02 15.40
N GLN A 734 10.77 23.16 16.52
CA GLN A 734 10.20 23.02 17.86
C GLN A 734 9.09 24.04 18.12
N TYR A 735 9.29 25.33 17.81
CA TYR A 735 8.27 26.36 17.99
C TYR A 735 6.96 26.02 17.26
N ARG A 736 7.03 25.61 15.99
CA ARG A 736 5.83 25.22 15.23
C ARG A 736 5.17 23.97 15.82
N THR A 737 5.97 23.06 16.36
CA THR A 737 5.49 21.85 17.05
C THR A 737 4.76 22.22 18.34
N ASP A 738 5.30 23.19 19.09
CA ASP A 738 4.68 23.73 20.31
C ASP A 738 3.37 24.46 20.00
N VAL A 739 3.30 25.22 18.89
CA VAL A 739 2.07 25.87 18.43
C VAL A 739 0.94 24.86 18.20
N VAL A 740 1.21 23.77 17.47
CA VAL A 740 0.20 22.73 17.21
C VAL A 740 -0.16 22.00 18.51
N THR A 741 0.85 21.65 19.32
CA THR A 741 0.67 20.98 20.60
C THR A 741 -0.18 21.78 21.57
N GLU A 742 0.05 23.09 21.66
CA GLU A 742 -0.77 23.98 22.47
C GLU A 742 -2.20 24.06 21.95
N PHE A 743 -2.40 24.08 20.64
CA PHE A 743 -3.75 24.07 20.08
C PHE A 743 -4.49 22.76 20.37
N VAL A 744 -3.82 21.60 20.33
CA VAL A 744 -4.42 20.33 20.78
C VAL A 744 -4.81 20.40 22.26
N ARG A 745 -3.95 20.97 23.12
CA ARG A 745 -4.28 21.21 24.54
C ARG A 745 -5.48 22.14 24.71
N ARG A 746 -5.60 23.18 23.86
CA ARG A 746 -6.79 24.06 23.83
C ARG A 746 -8.05 23.30 23.42
N ILE A 747 -8.01 22.48 22.37
CA ILE A 747 -9.16 21.65 21.96
C ILE A 747 -9.59 20.73 23.11
N LYS A 748 -8.62 20.10 23.79
CA LYS A 748 -8.89 19.30 24.98
C LYS A 748 -9.63 20.13 26.05
N ASN A 749 -9.08 21.27 26.46
CA ASN A 749 -9.63 22.05 27.56
C ASN A 749 -10.94 22.79 27.22
N GLU A 750 -11.05 23.32 26.00
CA GLU A 750 -12.14 24.21 25.58
C GLU A 750 -13.28 23.45 24.90
N VAL A 751 -13.05 22.25 24.36
CA VAL A 751 -14.06 21.43 23.66
C VAL A 751 -14.28 20.08 24.33
N LYS A 752 -13.24 19.24 24.44
CA LYS A 752 -13.39 17.86 24.98
C LYS A 752 -13.96 17.88 26.41
N ASP A 753 -13.30 18.60 27.32
CA ASP A 753 -13.67 18.64 28.73
C ASP A 753 -15.01 19.37 28.97
N THR A 754 -15.32 20.38 28.15
CA THR A 754 -16.55 21.19 28.31
C THR A 754 -17.79 20.48 27.75
N LYS A 755 -17.64 19.76 26.64
CA LYS A 755 -18.72 19.01 25.98
C LYS A 755 -18.81 17.56 26.43
N ASN A 756 -17.78 17.04 27.13
CA ASN A 756 -17.66 15.66 27.57
C ASN A 756 -17.78 14.67 26.38
N ILE A 757 -16.98 14.92 25.35
CA ILE A 757 -16.88 14.13 24.12
C ILE A 757 -15.53 13.44 24.03
N MET A 758 -15.40 12.43 23.16
CA MET A 758 -14.10 11.80 22.90
C MET A 758 -13.26 12.61 21.93
N LEU A 759 -11.95 12.68 22.17
CA LEU A 759 -10.99 13.26 21.24
C LEU A 759 -10.11 12.17 20.63
N SER A 760 -10.03 12.14 19.30
CA SER A 760 -9.23 11.18 18.55
C SER A 760 -8.36 11.88 17.50
N THR A 761 -7.32 11.22 16.99
CA THR A 761 -6.36 11.86 16.07
C THR A 761 -5.92 10.96 14.92
N ALA A 762 -5.91 11.48 13.70
CA ALA A 762 -5.23 10.88 12.55
C ALA A 762 -3.78 11.40 12.46
N VAL A 763 -2.80 10.55 12.76
CA VAL A 763 -1.37 10.92 12.85
C VAL A 763 -0.46 9.93 12.15
N PHE A 764 0.72 10.39 11.73
CA PHE A 764 1.75 9.51 11.19
C PHE A 764 2.31 8.60 12.29
N ALA A 765 2.48 7.31 11.98
CA ALA A 765 2.97 6.33 12.96
C ALA A 765 4.42 6.63 13.41
N SER A 766 5.28 7.15 12.53
CA SER A 766 6.68 7.48 12.83
C SER A 766 6.81 8.77 13.63
N LEU A 767 7.45 8.72 14.79
CA LEU A 767 7.64 9.88 15.67
C LEU A 767 8.53 10.95 15.02
N SER A 768 9.65 10.55 14.44
CA SER A 768 10.61 11.49 13.82
C SER A 768 9.99 12.19 12.62
N GLU A 769 9.33 11.44 11.73
CA GLU A 769 8.65 12.04 10.57
C GLU A 769 7.49 12.94 10.99
N SER A 770 6.75 12.54 12.03
CA SER A 770 5.66 13.33 12.59
C SER A 770 6.14 14.68 13.15
N LYS A 771 7.22 14.69 13.94
CA LYS A 771 7.78 15.93 14.50
C LYS A 771 8.52 16.75 13.46
N ASP A 772 9.51 16.18 12.81
CA ASP A 772 10.46 16.95 12.00
C ASP A 772 9.82 17.48 10.73
N ALA A 773 9.00 16.67 10.04
CA ALA A 773 8.39 17.07 8.78
C ALA A 773 7.04 17.78 8.98
N LYS A 774 6.23 17.37 9.96
CA LYS A 774 4.82 17.79 10.11
C LYS A 774 4.52 18.61 11.36
N LYS A 775 5.47 18.71 12.29
CA LYS A 775 5.32 19.46 13.55
C LYS A 775 4.19 18.90 14.42
N GLN A 776 4.03 17.58 14.41
CA GLN A 776 3.07 16.82 15.21
C GLN A 776 3.79 16.08 16.34
N ASP A 777 3.54 16.47 17.60
CA ASP A 777 4.04 15.78 18.79
C ASP A 777 2.97 14.88 19.42
N TRP A 778 2.52 13.89 18.66
CA TRP A 778 1.51 12.95 19.14
C TRP A 778 1.96 12.21 20.40
N GLN A 779 3.26 12.02 20.61
CA GLN A 779 3.76 11.34 21.80
C GLN A 779 3.36 12.11 23.05
N SER A 780 3.65 13.42 23.10
CA SER A 780 3.23 14.27 24.22
C SER A 780 1.72 14.29 24.39
N TRP A 781 0.95 14.36 23.29
CA TRP A 781 -0.52 14.39 23.37
C TRP A 781 -1.10 13.12 23.99
N PHE A 782 -0.52 11.96 23.65
CA PHE A 782 -0.97 10.66 24.13
C PHE A 782 -0.48 10.43 25.58
N THR A 783 0.79 10.71 25.88
CA THR A 783 1.32 10.55 27.24
C THR A 783 0.63 11.47 28.22
N ASN A 784 0.22 12.67 27.80
CA ASN A 784 -0.51 13.63 28.63
C ASN A 784 -2.00 13.29 28.80
N GLY A 785 -2.52 12.26 28.11
CA GLY A 785 -3.93 11.86 28.20
C GLY A 785 -4.90 12.85 27.54
N TRP A 786 -4.42 13.67 26.61
CA TRP A 786 -5.29 14.64 25.91
C TRP A 786 -6.19 13.95 24.88
N ILE A 787 -5.68 12.88 24.28
CA ILE A 787 -6.34 12.09 23.24
C ILE A 787 -6.88 10.80 23.85
N ASP A 788 -8.15 10.45 23.60
CA ASP A 788 -8.75 9.19 24.04
C ASP A 788 -8.47 8.06 23.06
N ILE A 789 -8.40 8.36 21.76
CA ILE A 789 -8.19 7.37 20.70
C ILE A 789 -7.11 7.85 19.72
N ALA A 790 -5.97 7.16 19.70
CA ALA A 790 -4.95 7.33 18.69
C ALA A 790 -5.32 6.51 17.44
N THR A 791 -5.31 7.15 16.27
CA THR A 791 -5.47 6.49 14.96
C THR A 791 -4.21 6.65 14.11
N PRO A 792 -3.17 5.82 14.30
CA PRO A 792 -1.97 5.89 13.47
C PRO A 792 -2.31 5.50 12.03
N MET A 793 -1.94 6.35 11.07
CA MET A 793 -2.01 6.05 9.64
C MET A 793 -0.92 5.05 9.25
N ALA A 794 -1.15 3.77 9.53
CA ALA A 794 -0.25 2.66 9.24
C ALA A 794 -0.45 2.16 7.79
N TYR A 795 -0.33 3.07 6.83
CA TYR A 795 -0.59 2.83 5.41
C TYR A 795 0.61 2.17 4.73
N TYR A 796 0.96 0.98 5.19
CA TYR A 796 2.04 0.15 4.64
C TYR A 796 1.46 -0.92 3.73
N ASN A 797 2.28 -1.49 2.84
CA ASN A 797 1.86 -2.59 1.99
C ASN A 797 2.06 -3.96 2.67
N ASP A 798 3.05 -4.06 3.56
CA ASP A 798 3.36 -5.28 4.27
C ASP A 798 2.76 -5.27 5.69
N ALA A 799 2.06 -6.34 6.06
CA ALA A 799 1.45 -6.48 7.38
C ALA A 799 2.50 -6.46 8.52
N SER A 800 3.75 -6.87 8.25
CA SER A 800 4.85 -6.79 9.23
C SER A 800 5.24 -5.36 9.59
N ASP A 801 5.11 -4.42 8.64
CA ASP A 801 5.38 -3.01 8.88
C ASP A 801 4.28 -2.39 9.72
N VAL A 802 3.01 -2.75 9.46
CA VAL A 802 1.88 -2.39 10.32
C VAL A 802 2.14 -2.83 11.76
N LEU A 803 2.50 -4.11 11.96
CA LEU A 803 2.85 -4.66 13.27
C LEU A 803 3.95 -3.84 13.95
N THR A 804 5.07 -3.64 13.26
CA THR A 804 6.26 -2.99 13.83
C THR A 804 5.98 -1.55 14.21
N ARG A 805 5.38 -0.76 13.30
CA ARG A 805 5.20 0.68 13.48
C ARG A 805 4.12 1.01 14.50
N VAL A 806 3.03 0.24 14.52
CA VAL A 806 1.99 0.41 15.54
C VAL A 806 2.52 0.01 16.91
N ASN A 807 3.32 -1.07 17.01
CA ASN A 807 3.91 -1.49 18.28
C ASN A 807 4.90 -0.45 18.82
N GLU A 808 5.77 0.10 17.96
CA GLU A 808 6.68 1.21 18.30
C GLU A 808 5.93 2.40 18.88
N MET A 809 4.81 2.82 18.25
CA MET A 809 3.99 3.91 18.76
C MET A 809 3.41 3.62 20.14
N ILE A 810 2.82 2.43 20.33
CA ILE A 810 2.22 2.04 21.61
C ILE A 810 3.28 2.02 22.72
N LEU A 811 4.48 1.52 22.43
CA LEU A 811 5.59 1.50 23.39
C LEU A 811 6.09 2.91 23.76
N LEU A 812 6.06 3.85 22.82
CA LEU A 812 6.51 5.23 23.03
C LEU A 812 5.50 6.10 23.79
N ALA A 813 4.20 5.87 23.59
CA ALA A 813 3.13 6.68 24.15
C ALA A 813 2.43 6.06 25.37
N GLY A 814 2.56 4.75 25.59
CA GLY A 814 1.95 4.04 26.71
C GLY A 814 0.45 3.83 26.55
N ASN A 815 -0.28 3.63 27.65
CA ASN A 815 -1.69 3.20 27.63
C ASN A 815 -2.67 4.27 28.15
N ASN A 816 -2.37 5.54 27.91
CA ASN A 816 -3.23 6.67 28.25
C ASN A 816 -4.27 6.99 27.16
N CYS A 817 -4.40 6.12 26.15
CA CYS A 817 -5.41 6.17 25.10
C CYS A 817 -5.66 4.76 24.52
N TYR A 818 -6.72 4.61 23.73
CA TYR A 818 -6.94 3.44 22.89
C TYR A 818 -6.23 3.62 21.55
N TYR A 819 -5.79 2.51 20.93
CA TYR A 819 -5.13 2.54 19.62
C TYR A 819 -5.97 1.83 18.57
N TYR A 820 -6.43 2.55 17.54
CA TYR A 820 -7.13 1.98 16.38
C TYR A 820 -6.31 2.23 15.11
N SER A 821 -5.63 1.19 14.62
CA SER A 821 -4.71 1.33 13.49
C SER A 821 -5.43 1.69 12.19
N GLY A 822 -5.06 2.81 11.58
CA GLY A 822 -5.52 3.21 10.25
C GLY A 822 -4.87 2.37 9.16
N LEU A 823 -5.67 1.72 8.32
CA LEU A 823 -5.25 0.76 7.29
C LEU A 823 -5.74 1.21 5.91
N ALA A 824 -4.84 1.26 4.94
CA ALA A 824 -5.12 1.64 3.56
C ALA A 824 -4.94 0.46 2.57
N THR A 825 -5.12 -0.78 3.04
CA THR A 825 -4.73 -2.00 2.31
C THR A 825 -5.26 -2.03 0.87
N SER A 826 -6.58 -2.00 0.66
CA SER A 826 -7.14 -2.03 -0.70
C SER A 826 -7.01 -0.71 -1.45
N TYR A 827 -6.88 0.43 -0.75
CA TYR A 827 -6.57 1.72 -1.36
C TYR A 827 -5.17 1.72 -2.00
N SER A 828 -4.22 1.00 -1.43
CA SER A 828 -2.88 0.75 -2.00
C SER A 828 -2.89 -0.27 -3.15
N GLY A 829 -4.06 -0.75 -3.58
CA GLY A 829 -4.19 -1.73 -4.67
C GLY A 829 -3.94 -3.18 -4.25
N LEU A 830 -3.89 -3.47 -2.95
CA LEU A 830 -3.68 -4.83 -2.46
C LEU A 830 -4.98 -5.67 -2.52
N PRO A 831 -4.87 -6.99 -2.75
CA PRO A 831 -6.02 -7.89 -2.77
C PRO A 831 -6.84 -7.84 -1.47
N ALA A 832 -8.16 -7.94 -1.59
CA ALA A 832 -9.11 -7.85 -0.48
C ALA A 832 -8.75 -8.74 0.73
N TRP A 833 -8.28 -9.97 0.49
CA TRP A 833 -7.92 -10.92 1.55
C TRP A 833 -6.78 -10.41 2.47
N GLN A 834 -5.92 -9.50 2.00
CA GLN A 834 -4.84 -8.93 2.82
C GLN A 834 -5.33 -7.97 3.89
N ASN A 835 -6.58 -7.47 3.82
CA ASN A 835 -7.17 -6.72 4.93
C ASN A 835 -7.13 -7.54 6.22
N LYS A 836 -7.37 -8.86 6.14
CA LYS A 836 -7.26 -9.78 7.28
C LYS A 836 -5.86 -9.76 7.88
N GLU A 837 -4.80 -9.80 7.07
CA GLU A 837 -3.42 -9.85 7.56
C GLU A 837 -3.03 -8.55 8.26
N HIS A 838 -3.41 -7.41 7.69
CA HIS A 838 -3.13 -6.09 8.26
C HIS A 838 -3.92 -5.86 9.57
N ILE A 839 -5.15 -6.36 9.64
CA ILE A 839 -5.96 -6.32 10.87
C ILE A 839 -5.35 -7.23 11.96
N GLU A 840 -4.98 -8.47 11.63
CA GLU A 840 -4.29 -9.37 12.58
C GLU A 840 -2.93 -8.81 13.03
N ALA A 841 -2.20 -8.11 12.16
CA ALA A 841 -0.97 -7.42 12.50
C ALA A 841 -1.20 -6.26 13.49
N SER A 842 -2.24 -5.44 13.26
CA SER A 842 -2.66 -4.38 14.18
C SER A 842 -2.97 -4.94 15.57
N TYR A 843 -3.73 -6.03 15.61
CA TYR A 843 -4.07 -6.77 16.82
C TYR A 843 -2.86 -7.37 17.53
N SER A 844 -1.86 -7.82 16.79
CA SER A 844 -0.61 -8.36 17.32
C SER A 844 0.33 -7.26 17.85
N ALA A 845 0.20 -6.03 17.33
CA ALA A 845 0.93 -4.87 17.81
C ALA A 845 0.47 -4.36 19.18
N GLY A 846 -0.74 -4.75 19.60
CA GLY A 846 -1.41 -4.29 20.82
C GLY A 846 -2.57 -3.32 20.56
N ALA A 847 -2.92 -3.05 19.30
CA ALA A 847 -4.04 -2.17 18.98
C ALA A 847 -5.38 -2.79 19.45
N ASN A 848 -6.27 -1.93 19.93
CA ASN A 848 -7.60 -2.33 20.40
C ASN A 848 -8.61 -2.40 19.24
N GLY A 849 -8.22 -1.99 18.03
CA GLY A 849 -9.07 -1.95 16.86
C GLY A 849 -8.31 -1.48 15.62
N TYR A 850 -9.06 -1.22 14.56
CA TYR A 850 -8.55 -0.70 13.30
C TYR A 850 -9.54 0.28 12.66
N VAL A 851 -9.07 1.05 11.68
CA VAL A 851 -9.83 2.01 10.90
C VAL A 851 -9.50 1.82 9.42
N ILE A 852 -10.48 1.57 8.55
CA ILE A 852 -10.25 1.46 7.10
C ILE A 852 -10.24 2.87 6.47
N PHE A 853 -9.18 3.21 5.73
CA PHE A 853 -9.03 4.48 5.00
C PHE A 853 -9.17 4.28 3.48
N CYS A 854 -10.33 4.46 2.88
CA CYS A 854 -11.56 5.03 3.42
C CYS A 854 -12.79 4.26 2.92
N SER A 855 -13.99 4.81 3.12
CA SER A 855 -15.28 4.22 2.75
C SER A 855 -15.34 3.62 1.34
N THR A 856 -14.62 4.20 0.38
CA THR A 856 -14.57 3.71 -1.01
C THR A 856 -13.85 2.38 -1.17
N GLN A 857 -13.10 1.90 -0.17
CA GLN A 857 -12.56 0.54 -0.17
C GLN A 857 -13.62 -0.52 0.17
N ILE A 858 -14.75 -0.11 0.76
CA ILE A 858 -15.81 -1.00 1.22
C ILE A 858 -17.01 -0.89 0.28
N ILE A 859 -17.48 0.34 0.04
CA ILE A 859 -18.64 0.62 -0.79
C ILE A 859 -18.31 0.24 -2.24
N GLY A 860 -19.11 -0.66 -2.82
CA GLY A 860 -18.89 -1.17 -4.19
C GLY A 860 -17.84 -2.27 -4.31
N HIS A 861 -17.26 -2.73 -3.18
CA HIS A 861 -16.23 -3.76 -3.14
C HIS A 861 -16.68 -4.99 -2.35
N ASP A 862 -17.50 -5.83 -3.00
CA ASP A 862 -18.03 -7.06 -2.39
C ASP A 862 -16.92 -8.01 -1.94
N ASP A 863 -15.78 -8.03 -2.64
CA ASP A 863 -14.61 -8.83 -2.27
C ASP A 863 -14.03 -8.42 -0.91
N VAL A 864 -13.89 -7.12 -0.64
CA VAL A 864 -13.47 -6.58 0.66
C VAL A 864 -14.52 -6.87 1.73
N GLN A 865 -15.80 -6.64 1.43
CA GLN A 865 -16.91 -6.93 2.35
C GLN A 865 -16.92 -8.41 2.77
N GLN A 866 -16.79 -9.34 1.81
CA GLN A 866 -16.73 -10.78 2.07
C GLN A 866 -15.46 -11.20 2.81
N ALA A 867 -14.30 -10.58 2.52
CA ALA A 867 -13.06 -10.85 3.25
C ALA A 867 -13.18 -10.49 4.74
N LEU A 868 -13.84 -9.38 5.07
CA LEU A 868 -14.11 -8.97 6.44
C LEU A 868 -15.13 -9.90 7.12
N LEU A 869 -16.27 -10.14 6.46
CA LEU A 869 -17.38 -10.98 6.95
C LEU A 869 -16.99 -12.42 7.22
N SER A 870 -16.18 -13.02 6.33
CA SER A 870 -15.77 -14.42 6.49
C SER A 870 -14.76 -14.62 7.63
N GLY A 871 -14.03 -13.58 8.02
CA GLY A 871 -12.92 -13.68 8.96
C GLY A 871 -13.08 -12.80 10.20
N VAL A 872 -12.27 -11.74 10.25
CA VAL A 872 -12.08 -10.86 11.42
C VAL A 872 -13.37 -10.19 11.91
N ASN A 873 -14.38 -10.05 11.04
CA ASN A 873 -15.67 -9.46 11.37
C ASN A 873 -16.85 -10.44 11.30
N SER A 874 -16.61 -11.76 11.32
CA SER A 874 -17.68 -12.78 11.27
C SER A 874 -18.72 -12.70 12.40
N LYS A 875 -18.45 -11.93 13.47
CA LYS A 875 -19.40 -11.60 14.54
C LYS A 875 -19.33 -10.11 14.86
N GLN A 876 -20.44 -9.54 15.32
CA GLN A 876 -20.46 -8.17 15.87
C GLN A 876 -19.54 -8.04 17.09
N ALA A 877 -18.96 -6.85 17.28
CA ALA A 877 -18.03 -6.57 18.38
C ALA A 877 -18.44 -5.35 19.21
N VAL A 878 -18.08 -5.39 20.49
CA VAL A 878 -18.21 -4.25 21.41
C VAL A 878 -17.01 -3.32 21.23
N LEU A 879 -17.25 -2.01 21.28
CA LEU A 879 -16.18 -1.01 21.24
C LEU A 879 -15.28 -1.13 22.49
N PRO A 880 -13.93 -1.04 22.35
CA PRO A 880 -13.02 -1.10 23.48
C PRO A 880 -13.25 0.02 24.50
N HIS A 881 -13.72 1.18 24.04
CA HIS A 881 -14.05 2.32 24.89
C HIS A 881 -15.49 2.29 25.44
N ALA A 882 -16.27 1.24 25.16
CA ALA A 882 -17.56 1.06 25.82
C ALA A 882 -17.41 0.94 27.35
N SER A 883 -18.54 1.04 28.06
CA SER A 883 -18.59 0.87 29.51
C SER A 883 -18.01 -0.49 29.94
N VAL A 884 -17.42 -0.54 31.14
CA VAL A 884 -16.76 -1.75 31.66
C VAL A 884 -17.72 -2.94 31.67
N ASP A 885 -19.00 -2.74 32.03
CA ASP A 885 -20.00 -3.82 32.03
C ASP A 885 -20.23 -4.42 30.63
N LYS A 886 -20.26 -3.61 29.58
CA LYS A 886 -20.41 -4.06 28.19
C LYS A 886 -19.17 -4.81 27.71
N VAL A 887 -17.98 -4.32 28.07
CA VAL A 887 -16.70 -4.97 27.73
C VAL A 887 -16.58 -6.33 28.43
N LEU A 888 -16.85 -6.39 29.75
CA LEU A 888 -16.88 -7.66 30.49
C LEU A 888 -17.88 -8.63 29.88
N LYS A 889 -19.11 -8.16 29.60
CA LYS A 889 -20.14 -8.98 28.97
C LYS A 889 -19.70 -9.53 27.62
N GLY A 890 -19.08 -8.70 26.76
CA GLY A 890 -18.59 -9.12 25.45
C GLY A 890 -17.60 -10.28 25.54
N TYR A 891 -16.59 -10.18 26.42
CA TYR A 891 -15.64 -11.27 26.64
C TYR A 891 -16.28 -12.50 27.31
N PHE A 892 -17.07 -12.31 28.36
CA PHE A 892 -17.62 -13.41 29.14
C PHE A 892 -18.66 -14.22 28.36
N ASP A 893 -19.56 -13.56 27.63
CA ASP A 893 -20.52 -14.23 26.76
C ASP A 893 -19.80 -15.04 25.67
N ASP A 894 -18.77 -14.46 25.03
CA ASP A 894 -17.99 -15.13 24.00
C ASP A 894 -17.28 -16.38 24.53
N ILE A 895 -16.65 -16.29 25.71
CA ILE A 895 -16.00 -17.44 26.36
C ILE A 895 -17.02 -18.53 26.71
N ILE A 896 -18.18 -18.16 27.27
CA ILE A 896 -19.21 -19.13 27.71
C ILE A 896 -19.93 -19.78 26.52
N ASP A 897 -20.08 -19.05 25.42
CA ASP A 897 -20.56 -19.56 24.15
C ASP A 897 -19.56 -20.55 23.54
N LYS A 898 -18.27 -20.19 23.43
CA LYS A 898 -17.19 -21.09 22.96
C LYS A 898 -17.04 -22.31 23.85
N ALA A 899 -17.22 -22.17 25.16
CA ALA A 899 -17.24 -23.30 26.08
C ALA A 899 -18.28 -24.35 25.69
N GLN A 900 -19.48 -23.90 25.31
CA GLN A 900 -20.58 -24.77 24.90
C GLN A 900 -20.37 -25.36 23.51
N ARG A 901 -20.01 -24.54 22.52
CA ARG A 901 -19.93 -24.95 21.11
C ARG A 901 -18.63 -25.68 20.75
N ILE A 902 -17.52 -25.35 21.41
CA ILE A 902 -16.17 -25.77 21.00
C ILE A 902 -15.48 -26.59 22.09
N TYR A 903 -15.38 -26.07 23.32
CA TYR A 903 -14.49 -26.65 24.32
C TYR A 903 -15.03 -27.93 24.96
N ILE A 904 -16.33 -27.99 25.26
CA ILE A 904 -16.97 -29.21 25.75
C ILE A 904 -16.94 -30.32 24.69
N PRO A 905 -17.35 -30.09 23.42
CA PRO A 905 -17.23 -31.09 22.36
C PRO A 905 -15.79 -31.59 22.14
N ALA A 906 -14.80 -30.71 22.24
CA ALA A 906 -13.37 -31.07 22.15
C ALA A 906 -12.82 -31.80 23.39
N GLY A 907 -13.64 -32.01 24.43
CA GLY A 907 -13.23 -32.67 25.68
C GLY A 907 -12.25 -31.86 26.53
N GLY A 908 -12.11 -30.56 26.26
CA GLY A 908 -11.25 -29.63 27.00
C GLY A 908 -11.90 -29.03 28.25
N MET A 909 -13.22 -29.18 28.39
CA MET A 909 -14.03 -28.68 29.52
C MET A 909 -15.25 -29.59 29.74
N THR A 910 -15.79 -29.64 30.96
CA THR A 910 -17.08 -30.30 31.30
C THR A 910 -18.22 -29.29 31.48
N THR A 911 -19.47 -29.74 31.42
CA THR A 911 -20.64 -28.86 31.65
C THR A 911 -20.62 -28.24 33.05
N GLU A 912 -20.18 -28.98 34.06
CA GLU A 912 -20.02 -28.48 35.43
C GLU A 912 -18.94 -27.40 35.52
N GLN A 913 -17.80 -27.60 34.86
CA GLN A 913 -16.74 -26.59 34.81
C GLN A 913 -17.17 -25.32 34.08
N ARG A 914 -17.94 -25.44 32.98
CA ARG A 914 -18.54 -24.29 32.30
C ARG A 914 -19.48 -23.53 33.23
N GLN A 915 -20.32 -24.23 33.99
CA GLN A 915 -21.23 -23.61 34.94
C GLN A 915 -20.48 -22.84 36.04
N GLN A 916 -19.41 -23.44 36.59
CA GLN A 916 -18.57 -22.76 37.58
C GLN A 916 -17.88 -21.51 36.99
N LEU A 917 -17.38 -21.59 35.75
CA LEU A 917 -16.79 -20.43 35.08
C LEU A 917 -17.83 -19.32 34.86
N ALA A 918 -19.06 -19.69 34.46
CA ALA A 918 -20.16 -18.74 34.29
C ALA A 918 -20.56 -18.07 35.62
N GLU A 919 -20.54 -18.80 36.73
CA GLU A 919 -20.77 -18.25 38.07
C GLU A 919 -19.68 -17.25 38.45
N THR A 920 -18.41 -17.58 38.24
CA THR A 920 -17.28 -16.64 38.44
C THR A 920 -17.44 -15.38 37.60
N PHE A 921 -17.79 -15.51 36.31
CA PHE A 921 -18.02 -14.34 35.46
C PHE A 921 -19.22 -13.50 35.90
N ALA A 922 -20.30 -14.13 36.36
CA ALA A 922 -21.47 -13.44 36.88
C ALA A 922 -21.15 -12.66 38.17
N GLU A 923 -20.28 -13.18 39.04
CA GLU A 923 -19.78 -12.48 40.23
C GLU A 923 -18.96 -11.25 39.83
N ILE A 924 -18.01 -11.41 38.89
CA ILE A 924 -17.18 -10.29 38.40
C ILE A 924 -18.03 -9.21 37.74
N GLN A 925 -19.02 -9.60 36.93
CA GLN A 925 -19.89 -8.66 36.22
C GLN A 925 -20.82 -7.86 37.16
N GLN A 926 -21.06 -8.33 38.38
CA GLN A 926 -21.84 -7.60 39.40
C GLN A 926 -21.00 -6.59 40.20
N MET A 927 -19.67 -6.59 40.02
CA MET A 927 -18.79 -5.64 40.70
C MET A 927 -19.04 -4.22 40.19
N THR A 928 -18.85 -3.23 41.07
CA THR A 928 -18.90 -1.81 40.68
C THR A 928 -17.69 -1.46 39.83
N ALA A 929 -17.87 -0.55 38.86
CA ALA A 929 -16.83 -0.07 37.96
C ALA A 929 -16.81 1.47 37.90
N SER A 930 -17.02 2.12 39.05
CA SER A 930 -17.28 3.57 39.14
C SER A 930 -16.04 4.43 39.39
N SER A 931 -14.88 3.81 39.56
CA SER A 931 -13.59 4.48 39.83
C SER A 931 -12.42 3.63 39.36
N ALA A 932 -11.22 4.20 39.30
CA ALA A 932 -10.00 3.47 38.97
C ALA A 932 -9.75 2.27 39.91
N VAL A 933 -10.06 2.41 41.21
CA VAL A 933 -9.91 1.35 42.22
C VAL A 933 -10.91 0.22 41.98
N ASP A 934 -12.14 0.55 41.61
CA ASP A 934 -13.18 -0.42 41.25
C ASP A 934 -12.76 -1.26 40.04
N ILE A 935 -12.29 -0.60 38.97
CA ILE A 935 -11.81 -1.28 37.76
C ILE A 935 -10.58 -2.13 38.07
N PHE A 936 -9.68 -1.66 38.96
CA PHE A 936 -8.55 -2.46 39.43
C PHE A 936 -8.99 -3.73 40.15
N LYS A 937 -10.01 -3.68 41.02
CA LYS A 937 -10.57 -4.86 41.69
C LYS A 937 -11.15 -5.86 40.68
N ILE A 938 -11.87 -5.36 39.67
CA ILE A 938 -12.35 -6.20 38.56
C ILE A 938 -11.15 -6.86 37.86
N GLN A 939 -10.11 -6.10 37.54
CA GLN A 939 -8.90 -6.63 36.91
C GLN A 939 -8.22 -7.72 37.78
N GLN A 940 -8.16 -7.54 39.10
CA GLN A 940 -7.64 -8.59 40.01
C GLN A 940 -8.52 -9.84 39.99
N ALA A 941 -9.85 -9.69 40.04
CA ALA A 941 -10.76 -10.84 39.94
C ALA A 941 -10.61 -11.59 38.61
N VAL A 942 -10.38 -10.88 37.51
CA VAL A 942 -10.07 -11.49 36.20
C VAL A 942 -8.70 -12.20 36.24
N LYS A 943 -7.67 -11.64 36.88
CA LYS A 943 -6.36 -12.29 37.08
C LYS A 943 -6.47 -13.57 37.93
N GLU A 944 -7.35 -13.58 38.92
CA GLU A 944 -7.67 -14.77 39.71
C GLU A 944 -8.38 -15.84 38.86
N ALA A 945 -9.30 -15.43 37.98
CA ALA A 945 -9.94 -16.33 37.02
C ALA A 945 -8.92 -16.94 36.04
N VAL A 946 -7.93 -16.17 35.57
CA VAL A 946 -6.80 -16.68 34.77
C VAL A 946 -5.98 -17.71 35.55
N SER A 947 -5.62 -17.39 36.80
CA SER A 947 -4.85 -18.30 37.67
C SER A 947 -5.60 -19.60 37.92
N SER A 948 -6.93 -19.51 38.01
CA SER A 948 -7.85 -20.64 38.17
C SER A 948 -8.26 -21.31 36.85
N ALA A 949 -7.83 -20.84 35.68
CA ALA A 949 -8.25 -21.38 34.39
C ALA A 949 -8.02 -22.91 34.25
N SER A 950 -7.01 -23.44 34.96
CA SER A 950 -6.72 -24.88 35.03
C SER A 950 -7.79 -25.73 35.73
N SER A 951 -8.59 -25.14 36.62
CA SER A 951 -9.72 -25.84 37.24
C SER A 951 -10.94 -25.91 36.31
N PHE A 952 -11.04 -24.99 35.34
CA PHE A 952 -12.15 -24.92 34.40
C PHE A 952 -11.89 -25.65 33.09
N ALA A 953 -10.67 -25.66 32.58
CA ALA A 953 -10.34 -26.23 31.28
C ALA A 953 -8.92 -26.81 31.20
N LYS A 954 -8.67 -27.61 30.15
CA LYS A 954 -7.34 -28.15 29.81
C LYS A 954 -7.01 -27.97 28.32
N GLY A 955 -5.75 -28.21 27.96
CA GLY A 955 -5.28 -28.15 26.57
C GLY A 955 -5.55 -26.79 25.92
N TYR A 956 -5.93 -26.81 24.63
CA TYR A 956 -6.22 -25.60 23.87
C TYR A 956 -7.41 -24.80 24.42
N SER A 957 -8.43 -25.45 25.00
CA SER A 957 -9.56 -24.74 25.63
C SER A 957 -9.09 -23.81 26.76
N ARG A 958 -8.19 -24.30 27.63
CA ARG A 958 -7.59 -23.46 28.68
C ARG A 958 -6.79 -22.32 28.07
N GLN A 959 -6.01 -22.62 27.03
CA GLN A 959 -5.17 -21.63 26.37
C GLN A 959 -6.01 -20.48 25.78
N ARG A 960 -7.10 -20.79 25.05
CA ARG A 960 -7.99 -19.77 24.48
C ARG A 960 -8.65 -18.89 25.54
N ILE A 961 -9.17 -19.50 26.61
CA ILE A 961 -9.75 -18.76 27.75
C ILE A 961 -8.70 -17.84 28.38
N THR A 962 -7.49 -18.35 28.61
CA THR A 962 -6.39 -17.58 29.23
C THR A 962 -6.00 -16.40 28.35
N GLU A 963 -5.86 -16.59 27.04
CA GLU A 963 -5.51 -15.54 26.09
C GLU A 963 -6.55 -14.41 26.05
N GLN A 964 -7.84 -14.75 25.98
CA GLN A 964 -8.90 -13.73 25.98
C GLN A 964 -8.98 -12.97 27.32
N LEU A 965 -8.85 -13.67 28.45
CA LEU A 965 -8.84 -13.00 29.75
C LEU A 965 -7.61 -12.10 29.93
N ASN A 966 -6.46 -12.46 29.37
CA ASN A 966 -5.27 -11.58 29.35
C ASN A 966 -5.50 -10.33 28.48
N GLN A 967 -6.13 -10.47 27.30
CA GLN A 967 -6.52 -9.32 26.49
C GLN A 967 -7.48 -8.38 27.24
N LEU A 968 -8.42 -8.95 28.00
CA LEU A 968 -9.30 -8.18 28.89
C LEU A 968 -8.50 -7.48 30.02
N ILE A 969 -7.52 -8.15 30.63
CA ILE A 969 -6.66 -7.55 31.66
C ILE A 969 -5.91 -6.33 31.13
N ASP A 970 -5.34 -6.44 29.93
CA ASP A 970 -4.60 -5.35 29.28
C ASP A 970 -5.54 -4.17 28.97
N LEU A 971 -6.73 -4.44 28.44
CA LEU A 971 -7.74 -3.42 28.18
C LEU A 971 -8.25 -2.76 29.47
N LEU A 972 -8.44 -3.53 30.55
CA LEU A 972 -8.78 -2.99 31.87
C LEU A 972 -7.66 -2.10 32.41
N ASP A 973 -6.38 -2.40 32.12
CA ASP A 973 -5.28 -1.54 32.54
C ASP A 973 -5.31 -0.17 31.84
N THR A 974 -5.57 -0.14 30.53
CA THR A 974 -5.84 1.10 29.79
C THR A 974 -7.02 1.85 30.41
N LYS A 975 -8.12 1.15 30.74
CA LYS A 975 -9.29 1.77 31.37
C LYS A 975 -8.98 2.35 32.76
N ILE A 976 -8.10 1.73 33.55
CA ILE A 976 -7.66 2.30 34.84
C ILE A 976 -6.89 3.60 34.60
N SER A 977 -5.95 3.63 33.66
CA SER A 977 -5.22 4.86 33.30
C SER A 977 -6.19 5.99 32.91
N LEU A 978 -7.13 5.69 32.02
CA LEU A 978 -8.13 6.67 31.56
C LEU A 978 -9.06 7.13 32.68
N GLN A 979 -9.49 6.23 33.55
CA GLN A 979 -10.37 6.57 34.69
C GLN A 979 -9.63 7.45 35.71
N LEU A 980 -8.34 7.19 35.99
CA LEU A 980 -7.53 8.05 36.86
C LEU A 980 -7.45 9.49 36.33
N ILE A 981 -7.31 9.64 35.01
CA ILE A 981 -7.26 10.94 34.34
C ILE A 981 -8.63 11.63 34.41
N ALA A 982 -9.69 10.89 34.09
CA ALA A 982 -11.06 11.40 34.08
C ALA A 982 -11.53 11.84 35.49
N ASP A 983 -11.16 11.11 36.54
CA ASP A 983 -11.52 11.43 37.93
C ASP A 983 -10.64 12.55 38.52
N GLY A 984 -9.56 12.95 37.83
CA GLY A 984 -8.58 13.92 38.31
C GLY A 984 -7.63 13.37 39.38
N ASP A 985 -7.61 12.06 39.59
CA ASP A 985 -6.70 11.36 40.50
C ASP A 985 -5.25 11.29 39.94
N TRP A 986 -5.10 11.53 38.63
CA TRP A 986 -3.81 11.61 37.96
C TRP A 986 -3.83 12.69 36.87
N ASN A 987 -2.89 13.63 36.94
CA ASN A 987 -2.59 14.55 35.84
C ASN A 987 -1.25 14.17 35.20
N PRO A 988 -1.23 13.48 34.05
CA PRO A 988 0.01 13.06 33.41
C PRO A 988 0.88 14.22 32.90
N GLU A 989 0.30 15.41 32.70
CA GLU A 989 1.05 16.62 32.32
C GLU A 989 1.91 17.15 33.47
N GLU A 990 1.51 16.91 34.74
CA GLU A 990 2.26 17.32 35.94
C GLU A 990 3.24 16.24 36.43
N ASP A 991 2.83 14.97 36.40
CA ASP A 991 3.67 13.81 36.71
C ASP A 991 3.34 12.68 35.75
N ASN A 992 4.24 12.43 34.79
CA ASN A 992 4.05 11.40 33.77
C ASN A 992 4.11 9.96 34.31
N ARG A 993 4.42 9.77 35.59
CA ARG A 993 4.38 8.46 36.26
C ARG A 993 2.96 8.17 36.71
N ARG A 994 2.36 7.09 36.22
CA ARG A 994 1.04 6.65 36.69
C ARG A 994 1.08 6.29 38.19
N PRO A 995 0.16 6.82 39.03
CA PRO A 995 0.09 6.43 40.43
C PRO A 995 -0.27 4.95 40.58
N THR A 996 0.18 4.33 41.66
CA THR A 996 -0.09 2.91 41.89
C THR A 996 -1.51 2.73 42.43
N VAL A 997 -2.33 1.94 41.75
CA VAL A 997 -3.68 1.58 42.22
C VAL A 997 -3.62 0.23 42.93
N THR A 998 -4.23 0.14 44.11
CA THR A 998 -4.38 -1.09 44.90
C THR A 998 -5.85 -1.32 45.25
N GLU A 999 -6.16 -2.45 45.88
CA GLU A 999 -7.53 -2.73 46.36
C GLU A 999 -8.00 -1.75 47.45
N ASP A 1000 -7.05 -1.16 48.18
CA ASP A 1000 -7.30 -0.27 49.31
C ASP A 1000 -7.35 1.22 48.89
N GLY A 1001 -6.87 1.57 47.69
CA GLY A 1001 -6.90 2.94 47.20
C GLY A 1001 -5.81 3.28 46.17
N ILE A 1002 -5.63 4.57 45.93
CA ILE A 1002 -4.62 5.13 45.02
C ILE A 1002 -3.44 5.62 45.86
N ILE A 1003 -2.23 5.15 45.51
CA ILE A 1003 -0.98 5.54 46.16
C ILE A 1003 -0.26 6.52 45.23
N ALA A 1004 -0.18 7.77 45.67
CA ALA A 1004 0.53 8.82 44.97
C ALA A 1004 2.03 8.51 44.86
N ASN A 1005 2.66 8.96 43.77
CA ASN A 1005 4.10 8.83 43.61
C ASN A 1005 4.84 9.67 44.66
N PRO A 1006 6.03 9.23 45.09
CA PRO A 1006 6.89 10.09 45.88
C PRO A 1006 7.20 11.38 45.10
N PRO A 1007 7.36 12.54 45.79
CA PRO A 1007 7.76 13.78 45.15
C PRO A 1007 9.03 13.57 44.33
N ILE A 1008 9.10 14.21 43.17
CA ILE A 1008 10.34 14.29 42.41
C ILE A 1008 11.31 15.12 43.27
N THR A 1009 12.19 14.46 44.02
CA THR A 1009 13.28 15.17 44.71
C THR A 1009 14.25 15.63 43.65
N GLU A 1010 14.37 16.95 43.44
CA GLU A 1010 15.51 17.48 42.70
C GLU A 1010 16.80 16.95 43.34
N PRO A 1011 17.82 16.59 42.54
CA PRO A 1011 19.11 16.21 43.09
C PRO A 1011 19.63 17.33 43.99
N ASP A 1012 19.97 16.96 45.23
CA ASP A 1012 20.50 17.85 46.28
C ASP A 1012 21.67 18.67 45.70
N ASP A 1013 21.48 20.00 45.65
CA ASP A 1013 22.37 21.00 45.01
C ASP A 1013 23.65 21.21 45.83
N LYS A 1014 24.33 20.11 46.18
CA LYS A 1014 25.66 20.13 46.80
C LYS A 1014 26.71 20.20 45.68
N PRO A 1015 27.68 21.13 45.77
CA PRO A 1015 28.75 21.22 44.79
C PRO A 1015 29.53 19.90 44.76
N ILE A 1016 29.51 19.23 43.61
CA ILE A 1016 30.32 18.05 43.31
C ILE A 1016 31.80 18.48 43.43
N GLN A 1017 32.55 17.85 44.32
CA GLN A 1017 34.01 18.01 44.35
C GLN A 1017 34.62 17.30 43.13
N PRO A 1018 35.75 17.78 42.57
CA PRO A 1018 36.22 17.37 41.24
C PRO A 1018 36.71 15.92 41.06
N ASP A 1019 36.54 15.03 42.05
CA ASP A 1019 37.18 13.71 42.06
C ASP A 1019 36.23 12.49 42.23
N ASP A 1020 34.90 12.68 42.21
CA ASP A 1020 33.97 11.54 42.23
C ASP A 1020 33.49 11.20 40.81
N GLU A 1021 33.93 10.05 40.28
CA GLU A 1021 33.45 9.49 39.01
C GLU A 1021 31.91 9.33 39.02
N PRO A 1022 31.20 9.67 37.92
CA PRO A 1022 29.76 9.51 37.86
C PRO A 1022 29.38 8.02 37.89
N THR A 1023 28.60 7.65 38.89
CA THR A 1023 27.88 6.37 38.90
C THR A 1023 26.82 6.40 37.79
N PRO A 1024 26.69 5.33 36.98
CA PRO A 1024 25.69 5.30 35.92
C PRO A 1024 24.27 5.35 36.52
N PRO A 1025 23.30 6.00 35.85
CA PRO A 1025 21.96 6.17 36.37
C PRO A 1025 21.27 4.81 36.58
N GLU A 1026 20.64 4.64 37.75
CA GLU A 1026 19.76 3.51 38.03
C GLU A 1026 18.57 3.55 37.06
N GLN A 1027 18.36 2.45 36.33
CA GLN A 1027 17.15 2.26 35.53
C GLN A 1027 15.91 2.19 36.44
N PRO A 1028 14.75 2.70 36.01
CA PRO A 1028 13.50 2.57 36.75
C PRO A 1028 13.13 1.09 36.90
N ASN A 1029 12.89 0.68 38.14
CA ASN A 1029 12.39 -0.65 38.52
C ASN A 1029 10.92 -0.81 38.11
N ASN A 1030 10.65 -0.93 36.81
CA ASN A 1030 9.35 -1.39 36.33
C ASN A 1030 9.34 -2.93 36.42
N THR A 1031 8.75 -3.44 37.51
CA THR A 1031 8.54 -4.87 37.70
C THR A 1031 7.40 -5.32 36.79
N LEU A 1032 7.68 -5.52 35.50
CA LEU A 1032 6.79 -6.25 34.61
C LEU A 1032 6.97 -7.74 34.91
N ALA A 1033 5.97 -8.36 35.51
CA ALA A 1033 5.92 -9.80 35.68
C ALA A 1033 5.77 -10.45 34.29
N VAL A 1034 6.88 -10.77 33.65
CA VAL A 1034 6.91 -11.66 32.48
C VAL A 1034 6.54 -13.06 32.95
N VAL A 1035 5.25 -13.41 32.86
CA VAL A 1035 4.81 -14.80 32.94
C VAL A 1035 5.22 -15.47 31.64
N LEU A 1036 6.39 -16.10 31.64
CA LEU A 1036 6.81 -17.07 30.63
C LEU A 1036 5.86 -18.28 30.69
N GLY A 1037 4.76 -18.19 29.97
CA GLY A 1037 3.91 -19.32 29.62
C GLY A 1037 4.62 -20.18 28.59
N VAL A 1038 5.20 -21.30 29.02
CA VAL A 1038 5.70 -22.34 28.12
C VAL A 1038 4.50 -23.04 27.48
N THR A 1039 4.07 -22.58 26.30
CA THR A 1039 3.26 -23.38 25.38
C THR A 1039 4.18 -23.97 24.32
N GLY A 1040 4.56 -25.23 24.54
CA GLY A 1040 5.22 -26.04 23.53
C GLY A 1040 4.28 -26.28 22.36
N GLY A 1041 4.71 -25.86 21.17
CA GLY A 1041 3.97 -26.02 19.92
C GLY A 1041 4.20 -24.85 18.96
N VAL A 1042 5.46 -24.51 18.66
CA VAL A 1042 5.80 -23.54 17.61
C VAL A 1042 6.48 -24.30 16.47
N VAL A 1043 5.77 -24.42 15.35
CA VAL A 1043 6.42 -24.50 14.04
C VAL A 1043 6.78 -23.08 13.65
N VAL A 1044 8.06 -22.92 13.33
CA VAL A 1044 8.79 -21.67 13.13
C VAL A 1044 8.23 -20.85 11.96
N ILE A 1045 7.76 -19.63 12.23
CA ILE A 1045 7.64 -18.54 11.25
C ILE A 1045 8.11 -17.25 11.93
N ALA A 1046 8.94 -16.48 11.22
CA ALA A 1046 9.54 -15.18 11.52
C ALA A 1046 10.68 -15.16 12.56
N GLY A 1047 11.91 -15.19 12.05
CA GLY A 1047 13.11 -14.84 12.81
C GLY A 1047 13.26 -13.33 12.97
N ALA A 1048 12.80 -12.79 14.10
CA ALA A 1048 13.27 -11.51 14.63
C ALA A 1048 14.34 -11.80 15.69
N VAL A 1049 15.61 -11.56 15.36
CA VAL A 1049 16.70 -11.61 16.34
C VAL A 1049 16.61 -10.37 17.22
N VAL A 1050 16.09 -10.53 18.45
CA VAL A 1050 16.27 -9.55 19.52
C VAL A 1050 17.76 -9.55 19.89
N ALA A 1051 18.50 -8.54 19.44
CA ALA A 1051 19.88 -8.33 19.85
C ALA A 1051 19.93 -7.87 21.31
N VAL A 1052 20.15 -8.80 22.23
CA VAL A 1052 20.57 -8.48 23.59
C VAL A 1052 22.02 -8.02 23.55
N VAL A 1053 22.25 -6.71 23.68
CA VAL A 1053 23.59 -6.12 23.83
C VAL A 1053 24.18 -6.50 25.20
N LEU A 1054 24.98 -7.57 25.23
CA LEU A 1054 25.86 -7.90 26.35
C LEU A 1054 27.23 -7.22 26.15
N ILE A 1055 27.42 -6.03 26.70
CA ILE A 1055 28.74 -5.39 26.76
C ILE A 1055 29.59 -6.09 27.84
N LYS A 1056 30.52 -6.94 27.39
CA LYS A 1056 31.67 -7.37 28.21
C LYS A 1056 32.74 -6.29 28.16
N ARG A 1057 32.86 -5.50 29.24
CA ARG A 1057 34.02 -4.64 29.51
C ARG A 1057 35.31 -5.48 29.61
N LYS A 1058 36.34 -5.14 28.82
CA LYS A 1058 37.74 -5.39 29.17
C LYS A 1058 38.59 -4.14 28.90
N LYS A 1059 39.25 -3.73 29.99
CA LYS A 1059 40.21 -2.63 30.17
C LYS A 1059 41.25 -2.52 29.05
N CYS A 1060 41.44 -1.32 28.52
CA CYS A 1060 42.66 -0.50 28.61
C CYS A 1060 42.39 0.89 28.03
#